data_AF-A0A7K3MSQ4-F1
#
_entry.id   AF-A0A7K3MSQ4-F1
#
_cell.length_a   1.000
_cell.length_b   1.000
_cell.length_c   1.000
_cell.angle_alpha   90.00
_cell.angle_beta   90.00
_cell.angle_gamma   90.00
#
_symmetry.space_group_name_H-M   'P 1'
#
loop_
_entity.id
_entity.type
_entity.pdbx_description
1 polymer ?
#
loop_
_entity_poly.entity_id
_entity_poly.type
_entity_poly.pdbx_seq_one_letter_code
_entity_poly.pdbx_strand_id
1 'polypeptide(L)'
;MNLLSQETSPYLLQHANNPVHWKAWNPNSLAEAREKNSLIIISIGYSACHWCHVMEHESFEDQEVADVMNKNFVSIKVDREERPDVDAVYMKAVQLMIRRGGWPLNVVTLPDGRPIWGGTYFRKQEWMETLGQLQEVYQSDPEKVMDYAEKLHQGIQVLSIIENEKQETAINQEDLIPLVKSWKKDFDWEFGGMSRAPKFMMPNNYHFLLRFSFQKNDMKLFDFVNLTLTRMAFGGVFDTVDGGFSRYSVDNKWHVPHFEKMLYDNGQLVSIYCDAYKLTKNPLYKEVIEKTLSFVERELMNSEGGFYCALDADSLNAKNHLEEGAFYVWKIPELKTIIGDDFELFSQVFNINTFGLWEDENYVLIQNKSLEEIAKSNNITLSTLQKKKIFWEKILYIKRENRSKPRLDDKCLTSWNAIMLQGFVDAYKTLENENYLTLALKIADFIIKNLWSSDGNLWHNYKNGKSTINAYLEDYCFVIAAFISLYEVTFEEKWLQYAKQLTDYSLEHFYDEKSGFFAFTSNLDEALITSHFEIEDNVIPASNSVMGKNLFQLSIYFENAYYEKVSQRMLQNIIPNIEYPSAYSNWMDLALNYSEQNRELAICGGSALEYCSRINALYFPNVVLAGTKKVSNLPFLKNRFNENETLFYLCKNKTCQAPSSNFQEIITNLI
;
A
#
# COMPACT_ATOMS: atom_id res chain seq x y z
N MET A 1 14.79 3.83 -32.90
CA MET A 1 13.96 2.60 -32.93
C MET A 1 13.40 2.39 -31.53
N ASN A 2 12.18 1.88 -31.44
CA ASN A 2 11.57 1.46 -30.18
C ASN A 2 12.26 0.19 -29.65
N LEU A 3 12.68 0.20 -28.38
CA LEU A 3 13.42 -0.90 -27.75
C LEU A 3 12.61 -1.63 -26.67
N LEU A 4 11.36 -1.22 -26.40
CA LEU A 4 10.58 -1.76 -25.28
C LEU A 4 10.17 -3.23 -25.45
N SER A 5 10.27 -3.79 -26.67
CA SER A 5 10.07 -5.23 -26.90
C SER A 5 11.09 -6.13 -26.20
N GLN A 6 12.17 -5.56 -25.67
CA GLN A 6 13.22 -6.28 -24.92
C GLN A 6 12.96 -6.29 -23.41
N GLU A 7 11.97 -5.53 -22.93
CA GLU A 7 11.67 -5.38 -21.51
C GLU A 7 10.75 -6.49 -21.00
N THR A 8 10.65 -6.65 -19.68
CA THR A 8 9.76 -7.64 -19.05
C THR A 8 8.50 -7.03 -18.42
N SER A 9 8.52 -5.74 -18.07
CA SER A 9 7.35 -5.06 -17.50
C SER A 9 6.15 -5.13 -18.45
N PRO A 10 4.97 -5.57 -17.98
CA PRO A 10 3.73 -5.49 -18.77
C PRO A 10 3.46 -4.08 -19.30
N TYR A 11 3.70 -3.05 -18.48
CA TYR A 11 3.49 -1.66 -18.88
C TYR A 11 4.42 -1.25 -20.02
N LEU A 12 5.71 -1.55 -19.93
CA LEU A 12 6.66 -1.22 -21.00
C LEU A 12 6.34 -1.99 -22.29
N LEU A 13 5.98 -3.27 -22.18
CA LEU A 13 5.62 -4.10 -23.33
C LEU A 13 4.35 -3.65 -24.05
N GLN A 14 3.38 -3.04 -23.34
CA GLN A 14 2.19 -2.44 -23.96
C GLN A 14 2.58 -1.40 -25.02
N HIS A 15 3.65 -0.64 -24.78
CA HIS A 15 4.11 0.44 -25.66
C HIS A 15 5.13 -0.03 -26.74
N ALA A 16 5.43 -1.33 -26.84
CA ALA A 16 6.50 -1.83 -27.70
C ALA A 16 6.23 -1.69 -29.21
N ASN A 17 4.95 -1.57 -29.60
CA ASN A 17 4.55 -1.41 -31.00
C ASN A 17 4.28 0.05 -31.40
N ASN A 18 4.44 1.00 -30.47
CA ASN A 18 4.19 2.41 -30.74
C ASN A 18 5.23 2.97 -31.74
N PRO A 19 4.83 3.87 -32.66
CA PRO A 19 5.74 4.50 -33.61
C PRO A 19 6.80 5.39 -32.94
N VAL A 20 6.56 5.82 -31.70
CA VAL A 20 7.56 6.51 -30.88
C VAL A 20 8.74 5.57 -30.58
N HIS A 21 9.96 6.07 -30.68
CA HIS A 21 11.20 5.36 -30.37
C HIS A 21 11.44 5.24 -28.86
N TRP A 22 10.48 4.63 -28.17
CA TRP A 22 10.56 4.44 -26.73
C TRP A 22 11.75 3.58 -26.32
N LYS A 23 12.32 3.91 -25.17
CA LYS A 23 13.37 3.14 -24.48
C LYS A 23 13.04 3.05 -23.01
N ALA A 24 13.54 2.02 -22.34
CA ALA A 24 13.45 1.95 -20.89
C ALA A 24 14.45 2.90 -20.22
N TRP A 25 14.18 3.23 -18.95
CA TRP A 25 15.12 3.95 -18.11
C TRP A 25 16.30 3.02 -17.76
N ASN A 26 17.47 3.31 -18.34
CA ASN A 26 18.71 2.60 -18.07
C ASN A 26 19.92 3.48 -18.44
N PRO A 27 21.14 3.11 -18.02
CA PRO A 27 22.34 3.92 -18.26
C PRO A 27 22.61 4.19 -19.75
N ASN A 28 22.31 3.23 -20.63
CA ASN A 28 22.53 3.37 -22.08
C ASN A 28 21.59 4.43 -22.68
N SER A 29 20.30 4.40 -22.33
CA SER A 29 19.31 5.38 -22.78
C SER A 29 19.68 6.81 -22.34
N LEU A 30 20.15 6.95 -21.09
CA LEU A 30 20.57 8.24 -20.53
C LEU A 30 21.89 8.73 -21.15
N ALA A 31 22.85 7.84 -21.40
CA ALA A 31 24.11 8.18 -22.06
C ALA A 31 23.87 8.69 -23.49
N GLU A 32 22.98 8.05 -24.25
CA GLU A 32 22.65 8.49 -25.61
C GLU A 32 22.11 9.93 -25.65
N ALA A 33 21.26 10.31 -24.67
CA ALA A 33 20.76 11.68 -24.58
C ALA A 33 21.88 12.70 -24.38
N ARG A 34 22.86 12.38 -23.52
CA ARG A 34 24.05 13.21 -23.28
C ARG A 34 24.93 13.30 -24.52
N GLU A 35 25.22 12.18 -25.18
CA GLU A 35 26.04 12.13 -26.39
C GLU A 35 25.42 12.94 -27.53
N LYS A 36 24.09 12.91 -27.66
CA LYS A 36 23.35 13.67 -28.66
C LYS A 36 23.08 15.13 -28.27
N ASN A 37 23.34 15.49 -27.01
CA ASN A 37 22.92 16.77 -26.41
C ASN A 37 21.42 17.06 -26.69
N SER A 38 20.58 16.05 -26.48
CA SER A 38 19.14 16.09 -26.78
C SER A 38 18.32 16.13 -25.50
N LEU A 39 17.24 16.92 -25.50
CA LEU A 39 16.23 16.86 -24.45
C LEU A 39 15.65 15.45 -24.34
N ILE A 40 15.23 15.08 -23.13
CA ILE A 40 14.64 13.78 -22.83
C ILE A 40 13.17 13.98 -22.49
N ILE A 41 12.31 13.15 -23.07
CA ILE A 41 10.92 12.99 -22.61
C ILE A 41 10.89 11.77 -21.70
N ILE A 42 10.43 11.92 -20.47
CA ILE A 42 10.22 10.84 -19.52
C ILE A 42 8.72 10.72 -19.31
N SER A 43 8.13 9.60 -19.73
CA SER A 43 6.72 9.28 -19.52
C SER A 43 6.62 8.11 -18.54
N ILE A 44 5.97 8.35 -17.41
CA ILE A 44 5.87 7.42 -16.28
C ILE A 44 4.42 7.01 -16.07
N GLY A 45 4.18 5.70 -15.91
CA GLY A 45 2.87 5.11 -15.64
C GLY A 45 3.01 3.67 -15.18
N TYR A 46 1.91 2.91 -15.23
CA TYR A 46 1.84 1.49 -14.83
C TYR A 46 0.68 0.82 -15.57
N SER A 47 0.67 -0.51 -15.60
CA SER A 47 -0.14 -1.29 -16.53
C SER A 47 -1.65 -1.20 -16.29
N ALA A 48 -2.09 -0.99 -15.05
CA ALA A 48 -3.49 -0.90 -14.64
C ALA A 48 -4.08 0.53 -14.72
N CYS A 49 -3.29 1.51 -15.17
CA CYS A 49 -3.65 2.92 -15.21
C CYS A 49 -4.53 3.28 -16.42
N HIS A 50 -5.82 3.54 -16.20
CA HIS A 50 -6.76 3.93 -17.27
C HIS A 50 -6.28 5.17 -18.07
N TRP A 51 -5.95 6.27 -17.41
CA TRP A 51 -5.51 7.50 -18.09
C TRP A 51 -4.19 7.33 -18.85
N CYS A 52 -3.38 6.34 -18.49
CA CYS A 52 -2.16 6.00 -19.21
C CYS A 52 -2.50 5.34 -20.55
N HIS A 53 -3.51 4.46 -20.60
CA HIS A 53 -4.02 3.87 -21.84
C HIS A 53 -4.71 4.92 -22.73
N VAL A 54 -5.50 5.82 -22.14
CA VAL A 54 -6.14 6.92 -22.90
C VAL A 54 -5.08 7.78 -23.59
N MET A 55 -4.04 8.21 -22.86
CA MET A 55 -2.98 9.03 -23.46
C MET A 55 -2.16 8.27 -24.50
N GLU A 56 -1.93 6.96 -24.31
CA GLU A 56 -1.29 6.12 -25.31
C GLU A 56 -2.07 6.11 -26.62
N HIS A 57 -3.34 5.73 -26.57
CA HIS A 57 -4.17 5.59 -27.76
C HIS A 57 -4.38 6.93 -28.48
N GLU A 58 -4.54 8.03 -27.73
CA GLU A 58 -4.77 9.35 -28.33
C GLU A 58 -3.49 10.01 -28.86
N SER A 59 -2.32 9.68 -28.30
CA SER A 59 -1.07 10.40 -28.60
C SER A 59 0.08 9.49 -29.03
N PHE A 60 0.41 8.44 -28.27
CA PHE A 60 1.65 7.68 -28.51
C PHE A 60 1.56 6.64 -29.64
N GLU A 61 0.35 6.24 -30.02
CA GLU A 61 0.09 5.41 -31.21
C GLU A 61 0.05 6.21 -32.53
N ASP A 62 0.00 7.55 -32.45
CA ASP A 62 -0.16 8.42 -33.60
C ASP A 62 1.19 8.79 -34.25
N GLN A 63 1.26 8.64 -35.58
CA GLN A 63 2.51 8.86 -36.33
C GLN A 63 2.98 10.32 -36.31
N GLU A 64 2.07 11.29 -36.29
CA GLU A 64 2.41 12.73 -36.28
C GLU A 64 3.09 13.10 -34.96
N VAL A 65 2.56 12.59 -33.85
CA VAL A 65 3.16 12.75 -32.52
C VAL A 65 4.53 12.09 -32.47
N ALA A 66 4.64 10.85 -32.99
CA ALA A 66 5.89 10.13 -33.04
C ALA A 66 6.97 10.86 -33.85
N ASP A 67 6.62 11.47 -34.98
CA ASP A 67 7.56 12.23 -35.80
C ASP A 67 8.12 13.45 -35.04
N VAL A 68 7.27 14.17 -34.29
CA VAL A 68 7.70 15.29 -33.43
C VAL A 68 8.68 14.81 -32.34
N MET A 69 8.33 13.72 -31.65
CA MET A 69 9.13 13.17 -30.56
C MET A 69 10.45 12.59 -31.06
N ASN A 70 10.41 11.70 -32.05
CA ASN A 70 11.55 10.96 -32.59
C ASN A 70 12.62 11.87 -33.21
N LYS A 71 12.21 13.03 -33.72
CA LYS A 71 13.12 14.01 -34.34
C LYS A 71 13.94 14.79 -33.32
N ASN A 72 13.35 15.12 -32.18
CA ASN A 72 13.86 16.18 -31.29
C ASN A 72 14.21 15.69 -29.88
N PHE A 73 13.77 14.50 -29.48
CA PHE A 73 13.88 14.01 -28.11
C PHE A 73 14.40 12.58 -28.04
N VAL A 74 15.03 12.25 -26.91
CA VAL A 74 15.17 10.86 -26.47
C VAL A 74 13.96 10.52 -25.60
N SER A 75 13.10 9.61 -26.07
CA SER A 75 11.87 9.25 -25.37
C SER A 75 12.07 8.02 -24.49
N ILE A 76 11.90 8.21 -23.19
CA ILE A 76 12.05 7.19 -22.15
C ILE A 76 10.68 6.90 -21.53
N LYS A 77 10.33 5.61 -21.47
CA LYS A 77 9.13 5.09 -20.82
C LYS A 77 9.52 4.40 -19.51
N VAL A 78 8.77 4.66 -18.46
CA VAL A 78 9.08 4.17 -17.10
C VAL A 78 7.84 3.54 -16.48
N ASP A 79 7.98 2.29 -16.03
CA ASP A 79 7.00 1.66 -15.15
C ASP A 79 7.29 2.12 -13.71
N ARG A 80 6.38 2.89 -13.11
CA ARG A 80 6.54 3.40 -11.74
C ARG A 80 6.60 2.28 -10.70
N GLU A 81 6.04 1.11 -11.02
CA GLU A 81 6.01 -0.03 -10.11
C GLU A 81 7.32 -0.81 -10.15
N GLU A 82 8.13 -0.64 -11.21
CA GLU A 82 9.49 -1.18 -11.27
C GLU A 82 10.54 -0.13 -10.88
N ARG A 83 10.25 1.16 -11.10
CA ARG A 83 11.13 2.31 -10.85
C ARG A 83 10.44 3.40 -9.99
N PRO A 84 9.99 3.07 -8.77
CA PRO A 84 9.39 4.05 -7.86
C PRO A 84 10.38 5.16 -7.48
N ASP A 85 11.69 4.89 -7.52
CA ASP A 85 12.76 5.87 -7.32
C ASP A 85 12.73 7.00 -8.36
N VAL A 86 12.56 6.65 -9.63
CA VAL A 86 12.47 7.59 -10.75
C VAL A 86 11.15 8.36 -10.68
N ASP A 87 10.05 7.66 -10.44
CA ASP A 87 8.72 8.24 -10.26
C ASP A 87 8.71 9.31 -9.15
N ALA A 88 9.25 9.00 -7.97
CA ALA A 88 9.28 9.90 -6.83
C ALA A 88 10.01 11.22 -7.13
N VAL A 89 11.17 11.16 -7.80
CA VAL A 89 11.96 12.36 -8.15
C VAL A 89 11.18 13.26 -9.10
N TYR A 90 10.61 12.70 -10.16
CA TYR A 90 9.92 13.50 -11.18
C TYR A 90 8.52 13.92 -10.77
N MET A 91 7.82 13.14 -9.93
CA MET A 91 6.56 13.54 -9.32
C MET A 91 6.75 14.77 -8.43
N LYS A 92 7.80 14.80 -7.59
CA LYS A 92 8.15 15.98 -6.78
C LYS A 92 8.43 17.20 -7.65
N ALA A 93 9.16 17.02 -8.76
CA ALA A 93 9.43 18.11 -9.71
C ALA A 93 8.13 18.71 -10.26
N VAL A 94 7.18 17.87 -10.70
CA VAL A 94 5.89 18.33 -11.22
C VAL A 94 5.04 18.98 -10.13
N GLN A 95 4.99 18.41 -8.93
CA GLN A 95 4.29 19.01 -7.79
C GLN A 95 4.84 20.40 -7.43
N LEU A 96 6.15 20.62 -7.54
CA LEU A 96 6.75 21.95 -7.39
C LEU A 96 6.32 22.93 -8.50
N MET A 97 6.26 22.46 -9.75
CA MET A 97 5.88 23.29 -10.89
C MET A 97 4.40 23.69 -10.86
N ILE A 98 3.49 22.74 -10.63
CA ILE A 98 2.04 22.92 -10.86
C ILE A 98 1.15 22.64 -9.65
N ARG A 99 1.73 22.31 -8.48
CA ARG A 99 1.01 22.00 -7.21
C ARG A 99 0.04 20.82 -7.28
N ARG A 100 0.19 19.98 -8.30
CA ARG A 100 -0.60 18.76 -8.53
C ARG A 100 0.32 17.66 -9.03
N GLY A 101 -0.16 16.42 -8.94
CA GLY A 101 0.53 15.23 -9.43
C GLY A 101 -0.46 14.14 -9.78
N GLY A 102 0.03 13.07 -10.39
CA GLY A 102 -0.76 11.93 -10.83
C GLY A 102 -0.18 11.29 -12.08
N TRP A 103 -0.77 10.18 -12.49
CA TRP A 103 -0.36 9.43 -13.69
C TRP A 103 -1.43 9.51 -14.77
N PRO A 104 -1.06 9.51 -16.07
CA PRO A 104 0.31 9.43 -16.60
C PRO A 104 1.12 10.69 -16.26
N LEU A 105 2.38 10.53 -15.88
CA LEU A 105 3.28 11.63 -15.52
C LEU A 105 4.24 11.85 -16.69
N ASN A 106 4.30 13.05 -17.22
CA ASN A 106 5.14 13.39 -18.37
C ASN A 106 6.06 14.56 -18.01
N VAL A 107 7.37 14.36 -18.20
CA VAL A 107 8.40 15.35 -17.86
C VAL A 107 9.36 15.51 -19.03
N VAL A 108 9.72 16.74 -19.34
CA VAL A 108 10.84 17.05 -20.24
C VAL A 108 12.03 17.48 -19.40
N THR A 109 13.19 16.91 -19.72
CA THR A 109 14.44 17.16 -18.99
C THR A 109 15.58 17.54 -19.92
N LEU A 110 16.59 18.20 -19.35
CA LEU A 110 17.90 18.38 -19.99
C LEU A 110 18.57 17.01 -20.27
N PRO A 111 19.60 16.96 -21.14
CA PRO A 111 20.34 15.72 -21.39
C PRO A 111 20.95 15.06 -20.14
N ASP A 112 21.16 15.84 -19.07
CA ASP A 112 21.67 15.36 -17.78
C ASP A 112 20.57 14.85 -16.82
N GLY A 113 19.30 14.93 -17.22
CA GLY A 113 18.13 14.50 -16.46
C GLY A 113 17.43 15.61 -15.68
N ARG A 114 18.01 16.81 -15.51
CA ARG A 114 17.36 17.88 -14.73
C ARG A 114 16.03 18.32 -15.38
N PRO A 115 14.90 18.34 -14.63
CA PRO A 115 13.60 18.66 -15.19
C PRO A 115 13.48 20.13 -15.59
N ILE A 116 12.80 20.39 -16.71
CA ILE A 116 12.54 21.75 -17.22
C ILE A 116 11.05 22.03 -17.44
N TRP A 117 10.23 20.99 -17.52
CA TRP A 117 8.79 21.09 -17.67
C TRP A 117 8.15 19.75 -17.32
N GLY A 118 6.91 19.76 -16.85
CA GLY A 118 6.14 18.53 -16.68
C GLY A 118 4.69 18.75 -16.26
N GLY A 119 3.91 17.68 -16.38
CA GLY A 119 2.51 17.61 -15.99
C GLY A 119 1.97 16.20 -16.13
N THR A 120 0.64 16.05 -16.12
CA THR A 120 0.01 14.73 -16.12
C THR A 120 -0.48 14.33 -17.52
N TYR A 121 -1.79 14.23 -17.71
CA TYR A 121 -2.42 13.92 -19.00
C TYR A 121 -2.44 15.15 -19.91
N PHE A 122 -2.12 14.94 -21.19
CA PHE A 122 -2.19 15.96 -22.23
C PHE A 122 -2.92 15.42 -23.45
N ARG A 123 -3.75 16.25 -24.08
CA ARG A 123 -4.36 15.93 -25.37
C ARG A 123 -3.34 16.03 -26.49
N LYS A 124 -3.52 15.26 -27.57
CA LYS A 124 -2.61 15.18 -28.73
C LYS A 124 -2.04 16.54 -29.18
N GLN A 125 -2.91 17.52 -29.44
CA GLN A 125 -2.48 18.82 -29.98
C GLN A 125 -1.68 19.65 -28.97
N GLU A 126 -2.16 19.72 -27.73
CA GLU A 126 -1.47 20.41 -26.64
C GLU A 126 -0.07 19.80 -26.38
N TRP A 127 0.03 18.48 -26.48
CA TRP A 127 1.30 17.77 -26.34
C TRP A 127 2.30 18.17 -27.42
N MET A 128 1.91 18.14 -28.70
CA MET A 128 2.79 18.52 -29.81
C MET A 128 3.21 19.99 -29.78
N GLU A 129 2.27 20.90 -29.52
CA GLU A 129 2.54 22.34 -29.39
C GLU A 129 3.55 22.62 -28.26
N THR A 130 3.33 22.00 -27.10
CA THR A 130 4.23 22.16 -25.94
C THR A 130 5.65 21.66 -26.24
N LEU A 131 5.78 20.46 -26.82
CA LEU A 131 7.08 19.91 -27.19
C LEU A 131 7.80 20.79 -28.22
N GLY A 132 7.07 21.34 -29.19
CA GLY A 132 7.60 22.28 -30.18
C GLY A 132 8.19 23.53 -29.52
N GLN A 133 7.44 24.15 -28.61
CA GLN A 133 7.88 25.35 -27.88
C GLN A 133 9.12 25.07 -27.01
N LEU A 134 9.15 23.94 -26.29
CA LEU A 134 10.30 23.57 -25.47
C LEU A 134 11.57 23.39 -26.31
N GLN A 135 11.44 22.74 -27.46
CA GLN A 135 12.56 22.56 -28.38
C GLN A 135 13.05 23.88 -28.99
N GLU A 136 12.13 24.78 -29.35
CA GLU A 136 12.49 26.10 -29.87
C GLU A 136 13.25 26.93 -28.84
N VAL A 137 12.78 26.95 -27.57
CA VAL A 137 13.46 27.67 -26.50
C VAL A 137 14.82 27.06 -26.19
N TYR A 138 14.94 25.72 -26.18
CA TYR A 138 16.24 25.06 -25.96
C TYR A 138 17.26 25.36 -27.05
N GLN A 139 16.82 25.52 -28.31
CA GLN A 139 17.72 25.87 -29.42
C GLN A 139 18.07 27.37 -29.47
N SER A 140 17.11 28.24 -29.16
CA SER A 140 17.26 29.70 -29.28
C SER A 140 17.86 30.36 -28.04
N ASP A 141 17.59 29.84 -26.84
CA ASP A 141 18.01 30.38 -25.55
C ASP A 141 18.31 29.26 -24.54
N PRO A 142 19.38 28.46 -24.76
CA PRO A 142 19.73 27.33 -23.90
C PRO A 142 20.11 27.76 -22.48
N GLU A 143 20.65 28.96 -22.29
CA GLU A 143 21.01 29.50 -20.97
C GLU A 143 19.80 29.65 -20.07
N LYS A 144 18.68 30.17 -20.61
CA LYS A 144 17.42 30.29 -19.87
C LYS A 144 16.88 28.92 -19.42
N VAL A 145 16.99 27.90 -20.27
CA VAL A 145 16.56 26.54 -19.93
C VAL A 145 17.44 25.95 -18.82
N MET A 146 18.76 26.14 -18.91
CA MET A 146 19.70 25.70 -17.88
C MET A 146 19.47 26.40 -16.52
N ASP A 147 19.23 27.71 -16.51
CA ASP A 147 18.93 28.47 -15.29
C ASP A 147 17.62 28.00 -14.65
N TYR A 148 16.59 27.74 -15.44
CA TYR A 148 15.33 27.18 -14.93
C TYR A 148 15.53 25.78 -14.34
N ALA A 149 16.24 24.90 -15.06
CA ALA A 149 16.54 23.54 -14.59
C ALA A 149 17.30 23.55 -13.26
N GLU A 150 18.28 24.45 -13.12
CA GLU A 150 19.08 24.59 -11.90
C GLU A 150 18.24 25.08 -10.72
N LYS A 151 17.40 26.11 -10.93
CA LYS A 151 16.49 26.61 -9.88
C LYS A 151 15.50 25.56 -9.42
N LEU A 152 14.94 24.80 -10.36
CA LEU A 152 14.03 23.71 -10.01
C LEU A 152 14.77 22.59 -9.28
N HIS A 153 15.96 22.22 -9.75
CA HIS A 153 16.78 21.20 -9.11
C HIS A 153 17.11 21.58 -7.66
N GLN A 154 17.52 22.83 -7.40
CA GLN A 154 17.72 23.36 -6.05
C GLN A 154 16.44 23.32 -5.22
N GLY A 155 15.28 23.66 -5.80
CA GLY A 155 13.98 23.55 -5.12
C GLY A 155 13.66 22.11 -4.70
N ILE A 156 13.95 21.12 -5.55
CA ILE A 156 13.76 19.69 -5.23
C ILE A 156 14.73 19.27 -4.12
N GLN A 157 15.99 19.70 -4.16
CA GLN A 157 16.97 19.42 -3.12
C GLN A 157 16.54 19.99 -1.77
N VAL A 158 16.04 21.23 -1.73
CA VAL A 158 15.56 21.86 -0.49
C VAL A 158 14.40 21.09 0.13
N LEU A 159 13.43 20.62 -0.68
CA LEU A 159 12.35 19.73 -0.19
C LEU A 159 12.84 18.37 0.31
N SER A 160 14.05 17.97 -0.09
CA SER A 160 14.66 16.70 0.32
C SER A 160 15.59 16.86 1.53
N ILE A 161 15.89 18.10 1.94
CA ILE A 161 16.64 18.39 3.17
C ILE A 161 15.65 18.35 4.32
N ILE A 162 15.86 17.39 5.22
CA ILE A 162 15.16 17.37 6.50
C ILE A 162 16.01 18.19 7.47
N GLU A 163 15.50 19.34 7.89
CA GLU A 163 16.17 20.17 8.88
C GLU A 163 16.23 19.41 10.21
N ASN A 164 17.43 18.99 10.61
CA ASN A 164 17.65 18.48 11.96
C ASN A 164 17.57 19.65 12.95
N GLU A 165 16.38 19.93 13.47
CA GLU A 165 16.32 20.66 14.71
C GLU A 165 16.91 19.77 15.81
N LYS A 166 18.00 20.23 16.43
CA LYS A 166 18.57 19.59 17.62
C LYS A 166 17.64 19.80 18.82
N GLN A 167 16.45 19.20 18.78
CA GLN A 167 15.59 19.10 19.95
C GLN A 167 15.77 17.71 20.55
N GLU A 168 16.53 17.64 21.66
CA GLU A 168 16.61 16.45 22.52
C GLU A 168 15.34 16.26 23.37
N THR A 169 14.21 16.85 22.97
CA THR A 169 12.95 16.68 23.70
C THR A 169 12.41 15.27 23.46
N ALA A 170 12.05 14.60 24.56
CA ALA A 170 11.36 13.34 24.48
C ALA A 170 9.98 13.56 23.85
N ILE A 171 9.60 12.73 22.88
CA ILE A 171 8.29 12.82 22.21
C ILE A 171 7.19 12.55 23.23
N ASN A 172 6.26 13.49 23.37
CA ASN A 172 5.12 13.33 24.24
C ASN A 172 3.88 12.99 23.40
N GLN A 173 3.13 11.98 23.82
CA GLN A 173 1.91 11.57 23.11
C GLN A 173 0.78 12.59 23.19
N GLU A 174 0.84 13.49 24.16
CA GLU A 174 -0.05 14.63 24.23
C GLU A 174 0.13 15.57 23.03
N ASP A 175 1.28 15.53 22.34
CA ASP A 175 1.55 16.30 21.11
C ASP A 175 0.69 15.80 19.93
N LEU A 176 0.18 14.56 19.99
CA LEU A 176 -0.70 14.00 18.95
C LEU A 176 -2.14 14.51 19.03
N ILE A 177 -2.59 14.95 20.20
CA ILE A 177 -3.96 15.44 20.42
C ILE A 177 -4.31 16.64 19.52
N PRO A 178 -3.49 17.72 19.44
CA PRO A 178 -3.78 18.83 18.55
C PRO A 178 -3.77 18.42 17.07
N LEU A 179 -2.91 17.48 16.66
CA LEU A 179 -2.86 16.94 15.30
C LEU A 179 -4.15 16.18 14.94
N VAL A 180 -4.62 15.28 15.81
CA VAL A 180 -5.90 14.58 15.59
C VAL A 180 -7.08 15.57 15.59
N LYS A 181 -7.03 16.59 16.44
CA LYS A 181 -8.08 17.63 16.49
C LYS A 181 -8.13 18.47 15.21
N SER A 182 -6.98 18.82 14.61
CA SER A 182 -6.95 19.53 13.33
C SER A 182 -7.47 18.63 12.21
N TRP A 183 -7.03 17.37 12.18
CA TRP A 183 -7.41 16.40 11.15
C TRP A 183 -8.91 16.09 11.11
N LYS A 184 -9.58 16.02 12.28
CA LYS A 184 -11.04 15.81 12.37
C LYS A 184 -11.89 16.83 11.59
N LYS A 185 -11.33 18.00 11.24
CA LYS A 185 -12.04 19.03 10.46
C LYS A 185 -12.31 18.60 9.02
N ASP A 186 -11.48 17.70 8.49
CA ASP A 186 -11.56 17.24 7.11
C ASP A 186 -12.34 15.91 7.00
N PHE A 187 -12.90 15.40 8.09
CA PHE A 187 -13.64 14.14 8.09
C PHE A 187 -15.04 14.27 7.50
N ASP A 188 -15.43 13.27 6.72
CA ASP A 188 -16.80 13.06 6.27
C ASP A 188 -17.55 12.22 7.31
N TRP A 189 -18.42 12.86 8.08
CA TRP A 189 -19.20 12.23 9.14
C TRP A 189 -20.46 11.50 8.63
N GLU A 190 -20.74 11.51 7.33
CA GLU A 190 -21.89 10.85 6.70
C GLU A 190 -21.49 9.57 5.93
N PHE A 191 -20.44 9.68 5.12
CA PHE A 191 -19.92 8.61 4.28
C PHE A 191 -18.55 8.08 4.74
N GLY A 192 -17.96 8.63 5.80
CA GLY A 192 -16.63 8.24 6.27
C GLY A 192 -15.50 8.68 5.34
N GLY A 193 -14.28 8.59 5.83
CA GLY A 193 -13.08 9.12 5.15
C GLY A 193 -13.00 10.63 5.10
N MET A 194 -12.26 11.17 4.13
CA MET A 194 -12.06 12.63 4.00
C MET A 194 -13.24 13.26 3.25
N SER A 195 -13.66 14.47 3.63
CA SER A 195 -14.76 15.21 3.00
C SER A 195 -14.35 15.84 1.66
N ARG A 196 -13.90 15.02 0.72
CA ARG A 196 -13.47 15.40 -0.63
C ARG A 196 -13.59 14.23 -1.60
N ALA A 197 -13.70 14.56 -2.89
CA ALA A 197 -13.60 13.61 -4.00
C ALA A 197 -12.33 13.94 -4.82
N PRO A 198 -11.61 12.93 -5.36
CA PRO A 198 -11.79 11.49 -5.12
C PRO A 198 -11.48 11.07 -3.67
N LYS A 199 -12.00 9.90 -3.26
CA LYS A 199 -11.75 9.27 -1.95
C LYS A 199 -10.83 8.05 -2.07
N PHE A 200 -9.68 8.13 -1.43
CA PHE A 200 -8.74 7.02 -1.25
C PHE A 200 -8.97 6.32 0.09
N MET A 201 -8.78 5.00 0.13
CA MET A 201 -9.06 4.17 1.30
C MET A 201 -8.03 4.28 2.42
N MET A 202 -6.82 4.78 2.17
CA MET A 202 -5.78 5.12 3.16
C MET A 202 -5.77 4.25 4.45
N PRO A 203 -5.54 2.91 4.37
CA PRO A 203 -5.72 2.02 5.51
C PRO A 203 -4.85 2.37 6.73
N ASN A 204 -3.63 2.86 6.48
CA ASN A 204 -2.69 3.36 7.49
C ASN A 204 -3.30 4.46 8.38
N ASN A 205 -4.09 5.37 7.79
CA ASN A 205 -4.77 6.42 8.54
C ASN A 205 -5.75 5.82 9.53
N TYR A 206 -6.50 4.81 9.12
CA TYR A 206 -7.50 4.17 9.98
C TYR A 206 -6.88 3.25 11.03
N HIS A 207 -5.73 2.62 10.77
CA HIS A 207 -4.96 1.91 11.81
C HIS A 207 -4.59 2.86 12.95
N PHE A 208 -3.96 3.99 12.63
CA PHE A 208 -3.60 4.99 13.62
C PHE A 208 -4.83 5.54 14.35
N LEU A 209 -5.87 5.97 13.63
CA LEU A 209 -7.05 6.57 14.25
C LEU A 209 -7.81 5.56 15.13
N LEU A 210 -7.88 4.28 14.74
CA LEU A 210 -8.49 3.23 15.53
C LEU A 210 -7.71 3.01 16.83
N ARG A 211 -6.38 2.84 16.73
CA ARG A 211 -5.50 2.70 17.90
C ARG A 211 -5.58 3.92 18.81
N PHE A 212 -5.48 5.12 18.26
CA PHE A 212 -5.58 6.37 19.02
C PHE A 212 -6.92 6.48 19.74
N SER A 213 -8.03 6.15 19.04
CA SER A 213 -9.36 6.16 19.64
C SER A 213 -9.49 5.19 20.82
N PHE A 214 -8.90 4.00 20.70
CA PHE A 214 -8.90 2.98 21.75
C PHE A 214 -8.10 3.44 22.97
N GLN A 215 -6.85 3.90 22.77
CA GLN A 215 -5.95 4.30 23.85
C GLN A 215 -6.37 5.60 24.57
N LYS A 216 -7.12 6.48 23.90
CA LYS A 216 -7.67 7.72 24.47
C LYS A 216 -9.15 7.62 24.85
N ASN A 217 -9.77 6.44 24.70
CA ASN A 217 -11.21 6.22 24.92
C ASN A 217 -12.11 7.24 24.16
N ASP A 218 -11.74 7.59 22.92
CA ASP A 218 -12.47 8.53 22.08
C ASP A 218 -13.51 7.80 21.21
N MET A 219 -14.70 7.58 21.77
CA MET A 219 -15.78 6.87 21.08
C MET A 219 -16.22 7.54 19.77
N LYS A 220 -16.16 8.87 19.65
CA LYS A 220 -16.54 9.55 18.40
C LYS A 220 -15.56 9.23 17.28
N LEU A 221 -14.27 9.14 17.60
CA LEU A 221 -13.27 8.76 16.62
C LEU A 221 -13.37 7.29 16.25
N PHE A 222 -13.64 6.42 17.23
CA PHE A 222 -13.92 5.01 16.98
C PHE A 222 -15.11 4.83 16.02
N ASP A 223 -16.23 5.51 16.29
CA ASP A 223 -17.43 5.48 15.46
C ASP A 223 -17.15 5.98 14.03
N PHE A 224 -16.27 6.98 13.86
CA PHE A 224 -15.85 7.46 12.55
C PHE A 224 -15.07 6.41 11.75
N VAL A 225 -14.14 5.70 12.40
CA VAL A 225 -13.42 4.60 11.74
C VAL A 225 -14.40 3.49 11.33
N ASN A 226 -15.28 3.08 12.24
CA ASN A 226 -16.31 2.07 11.98
C ASN A 226 -17.27 2.50 10.85
N LEU A 227 -17.68 3.77 10.81
CA LEU A 227 -18.46 4.33 9.70
C LEU A 227 -17.70 4.21 8.38
N THR A 228 -16.43 4.61 8.36
CA THR A 228 -15.59 4.57 7.16
C THR A 228 -15.42 3.15 6.63
N LEU A 229 -15.04 2.19 7.47
CA LEU A 229 -14.88 0.79 7.07
C LEU A 229 -16.20 0.18 6.60
N THR A 230 -17.33 0.52 7.24
CA THR A 230 -18.65 0.05 6.81
C THR A 230 -19.02 0.63 5.44
N ARG A 231 -18.76 1.91 5.21
CA ARG A 231 -19.07 2.58 3.94
C ARG A 231 -18.19 2.11 2.80
N MET A 232 -16.92 1.78 3.04
CA MET A 232 -16.07 1.13 2.04
C MET A 232 -16.57 -0.28 1.70
N ALA A 233 -16.91 -1.10 2.71
CA ALA A 233 -17.44 -2.45 2.52
C ALA A 233 -18.81 -2.48 1.80
N PHE A 234 -19.60 -1.42 1.95
CA PHE A 234 -20.86 -1.25 1.26
C PHE A 234 -20.73 -0.49 -0.07
N GLY A 235 -19.60 0.16 -0.32
CA GLY A 235 -19.34 0.94 -1.52
C GLY A 235 -18.91 0.06 -2.69
N GLY A 236 -18.85 0.66 -3.88
CA GLY A 236 -18.39 -0.01 -5.09
C GLY A 236 -16.89 -0.28 -5.10
N VAL A 237 -16.14 0.33 -4.19
CA VAL A 237 -14.72 0.00 -3.99
C VAL A 237 -14.52 -1.43 -3.50
N PHE A 238 -15.47 -2.01 -2.76
CA PHE A 238 -15.42 -3.43 -2.39
C PHE A 238 -16.29 -4.26 -3.32
N ASP A 239 -15.69 -5.23 -4.00
CA ASP A 239 -16.43 -6.14 -4.87
C ASP A 239 -17.15 -7.20 -4.03
N THR A 240 -18.42 -6.94 -3.73
CA THR A 240 -19.26 -7.84 -2.94
C THR A 240 -19.46 -9.23 -3.57
N VAL A 241 -19.25 -9.37 -4.89
CA VAL A 241 -19.43 -10.62 -5.63
C VAL A 241 -18.16 -11.47 -5.58
N ASP A 242 -16.99 -10.88 -5.83
CA ASP A 242 -15.71 -11.64 -5.88
C ASP A 242 -14.87 -11.58 -4.61
N GLY A 243 -15.02 -10.50 -3.86
CA GLY A 243 -14.00 -9.97 -2.97
C GLY A 243 -12.98 -9.07 -3.66
N GLY A 244 -12.12 -8.52 -2.84
CA GLY A 244 -11.10 -7.58 -3.26
C GLY A 244 -11.61 -6.15 -3.37
N PHE A 245 -10.69 -5.22 -3.15
CA PHE A 245 -10.93 -3.79 -3.24
C PHE A 245 -10.30 -3.21 -4.50
N SER A 246 -11.05 -2.29 -5.11
CA SER A 246 -10.57 -1.39 -6.15
C SER A 246 -9.92 -0.16 -5.50
N ARG A 247 -8.99 0.51 -6.17
CA ARG A 247 -8.05 1.44 -5.51
C ARG A 247 -8.66 2.68 -4.87
N TYR A 248 -9.62 3.34 -5.51
CA TYR A 248 -10.25 4.54 -4.94
C TYR A 248 -11.61 4.82 -5.57
N SER A 249 -12.41 5.67 -4.90
CA SER A 249 -13.71 6.14 -5.39
C SER A 249 -13.59 7.53 -6.02
N VAL A 250 -14.22 7.75 -7.18
CA VAL A 250 -14.26 9.08 -7.82
C VAL A 250 -15.24 10.03 -7.13
N ASP A 251 -16.15 9.50 -6.31
CA ASP A 251 -17.15 10.27 -5.58
C ASP A 251 -17.00 10.16 -4.05
N ASN A 252 -17.79 10.97 -3.34
CA ASN A 252 -17.79 11.06 -1.89
C ASN A 252 -18.52 9.90 -1.18
N LYS A 253 -19.28 9.07 -1.88
CA LYS A 253 -20.14 8.02 -1.30
C LYS A 253 -19.48 6.65 -1.30
N TRP A 254 -18.27 6.54 -1.83
CA TRP A 254 -17.61 5.26 -2.15
C TRP A 254 -18.36 4.48 -3.24
N HIS A 255 -19.11 5.14 -4.13
CA HIS A 255 -19.99 4.47 -5.08
C HIS A 255 -19.24 4.01 -6.33
N VAL A 256 -18.63 4.92 -7.09
CA VAL A 256 -17.97 4.62 -8.37
C VAL A 256 -16.46 4.46 -8.15
N PRO A 257 -15.91 3.25 -8.28
CA PRO A 257 -14.48 3.03 -8.15
C PRO A 257 -13.73 3.35 -9.46
N HIS A 258 -12.44 3.61 -9.37
CA HIS A 258 -11.52 3.15 -10.41
C HIS A 258 -11.24 1.67 -10.18
N PHE A 259 -11.55 0.83 -11.17
CA PHE A 259 -11.72 -0.62 -11.00
C PHE A 259 -10.40 -1.42 -10.91
N GLU A 260 -9.26 -0.74 -10.93
CA GLU A 260 -7.96 -1.35 -10.69
C GLU A 260 -7.91 -1.97 -9.28
N LYS A 261 -7.46 -3.23 -9.19
CA LYS A 261 -7.33 -3.94 -7.90
C LYS A 261 -5.86 -4.21 -7.62
N MET A 262 -5.31 -3.47 -6.66
CA MET A 262 -3.89 -3.51 -6.32
C MET A 262 -3.61 -4.44 -5.13
N LEU A 263 -2.55 -5.24 -5.19
CA LEU A 263 -2.19 -6.17 -4.11
C LEU A 263 -1.94 -5.45 -2.78
N TYR A 264 -1.22 -4.31 -2.81
CA TYR A 264 -0.88 -3.56 -1.60
C TYR A 264 -2.11 -2.95 -0.91
N ASP A 265 -3.13 -2.51 -1.66
CA ASP A 265 -4.36 -1.97 -1.08
C ASP A 265 -5.10 -3.09 -0.34
N ASN A 266 -5.24 -4.24 -1.00
CA ASN A 266 -5.93 -5.40 -0.46
C ASN A 266 -5.24 -5.96 0.79
N GLY A 267 -3.90 -6.06 0.78
CA GLY A 267 -3.14 -6.53 1.94
C GLY A 267 -3.31 -5.65 3.17
N GLN A 268 -3.20 -4.32 2.99
CA GLN A 268 -3.39 -3.37 4.09
C GLN A 268 -4.85 -3.30 4.58
N LEU A 269 -5.82 -3.41 3.68
CA LEU A 269 -7.23 -3.41 4.05
C LEU A 269 -7.58 -4.63 4.91
N VAL A 270 -7.06 -5.81 4.59
CA VAL A 270 -7.23 -7.00 5.44
C VAL A 270 -6.80 -6.72 6.88
N SER A 271 -5.64 -6.10 7.10
CA SER A 271 -5.14 -5.77 8.43
C SER A 271 -6.07 -4.83 9.21
N ILE A 272 -6.55 -3.73 8.62
CA ILE A 272 -7.44 -2.80 9.34
C ILE A 272 -8.82 -3.39 9.62
N TYR A 273 -9.36 -4.20 8.70
CA TYR A 273 -10.61 -4.92 8.95
C TYR A 273 -10.44 -5.98 10.05
N CYS A 274 -9.26 -6.60 10.17
CA CYS A 274 -8.93 -7.50 11.27
C CYS A 274 -8.96 -6.78 12.62
N ASP A 275 -8.29 -5.64 12.74
CA ASP A 275 -8.29 -4.82 13.96
C ASP A 275 -9.70 -4.37 14.34
N ALA A 276 -10.45 -3.86 13.36
CA ALA A 276 -11.82 -3.44 13.58
C ALA A 276 -12.73 -4.62 13.97
N TYR A 277 -12.54 -5.81 13.39
CA TYR A 277 -13.28 -7.00 13.78
C TYR A 277 -12.95 -7.45 15.20
N LYS A 278 -11.68 -7.39 15.64
CA LYS A 278 -11.32 -7.75 17.02
C LYS A 278 -12.05 -6.87 18.05
N LEU A 279 -12.24 -5.59 17.75
CA LEU A 279 -12.94 -4.63 18.62
C LEU A 279 -14.47 -4.71 18.53
N THR A 280 -15.03 -4.79 17.32
CA THR A 280 -16.48 -4.67 17.09
C THR A 280 -17.20 -6.01 17.04
N LYS A 281 -16.47 -7.09 16.68
CA LYS A 281 -17.02 -8.38 16.27
C LYS A 281 -18.08 -8.28 15.16
N ASN A 282 -18.03 -7.23 14.35
CA ASN A 282 -18.97 -6.97 13.26
C ASN A 282 -18.85 -8.06 12.17
N PRO A 283 -19.89 -8.88 11.91
CA PRO A 283 -19.82 -9.95 10.91
C PRO A 283 -19.49 -9.48 9.49
N LEU A 284 -19.83 -8.24 9.14
CA LEU A 284 -19.46 -7.65 7.84
C LEU A 284 -17.94 -7.60 7.65
N TYR A 285 -17.19 -7.25 8.69
CA TYR A 285 -15.73 -7.15 8.61
C TYR A 285 -15.07 -8.52 8.43
N LYS A 286 -15.62 -9.55 9.08
CA LYS A 286 -15.23 -10.93 8.83
C LYS A 286 -15.48 -11.34 7.37
N GLU A 287 -16.67 -11.04 6.83
CA GLU A 287 -17.00 -11.32 5.42
C GLU A 287 -16.02 -10.62 4.47
N VAL A 288 -15.68 -9.36 4.74
CA VAL A 288 -14.71 -8.59 3.94
C VAL A 288 -13.32 -9.23 3.96
N ILE A 289 -12.82 -9.64 5.12
CA ILE A 289 -11.52 -10.33 5.25
C ILE A 289 -11.52 -11.62 4.43
N GLU A 290 -12.52 -12.48 4.63
CA GLU A 290 -12.59 -13.79 3.99
C GLU A 290 -12.72 -13.67 2.47
N LYS A 291 -13.57 -12.76 1.98
CA LYS A 291 -13.73 -12.52 0.53
C LYS A 291 -12.48 -11.92 -0.10
N THR A 292 -11.83 -10.96 0.57
CA THR A 292 -10.60 -10.34 0.05
C THR A 292 -9.47 -11.35 -0.09
N LEU A 293 -9.22 -12.16 0.94
CA LEU A 293 -8.19 -13.19 0.87
C LEU A 293 -8.52 -14.30 -0.14
N SER A 294 -9.79 -14.67 -0.27
CA SER A 294 -10.23 -15.64 -1.29
C SER A 294 -10.04 -15.10 -2.72
N PHE A 295 -10.26 -13.79 -2.93
CA PHE A 295 -9.98 -13.12 -4.20
C PHE A 295 -8.47 -13.13 -4.51
N VAL A 296 -7.64 -12.70 -3.56
CA VAL A 296 -6.19 -12.63 -3.74
C VAL A 296 -5.59 -14.02 -4.02
N GLU A 297 -6.00 -15.05 -3.28
CA GLU A 297 -5.56 -16.44 -3.50
C GLU A 297 -5.96 -16.95 -4.89
N ARG A 298 -7.16 -16.61 -5.36
CA ARG A 298 -7.68 -17.12 -6.64
C ARG A 298 -7.12 -16.40 -7.86
N GLU A 299 -7.09 -15.06 -7.83
CA GLU A 299 -6.83 -14.24 -9.01
C GLU A 299 -5.38 -13.74 -9.08
N LEU A 300 -4.69 -13.58 -7.93
CA LEU A 300 -3.36 -12.97 -7.89
C LEU A 300 -2.24 -13.95 -7.51
N MET A 301 -2.55 -15.15 -7.01
CA MET A 301 -1.52 -16.10 -6.63
C MET A 301 -0.86 -16.75 -7.85
N ASN A 302 0.47 -16.73 -7.88
CA ASN A 302 1.24 -17.43 -8.89
C ASN A 302 1.51 -18.89 -8.49
N SER A 303 1.94 -19.70 -9.46
CA SER A 303 2.22 -21.13 -9.23
C SER A 303 3.40 -21.41 -8.30
N GLU A 304 4.27 -20.42 -8.08
CA GLU A 304 5.48 -20.52 -7.25
C GLU A 304 5.27 -20.11 -5.79
N GLY A 305 4.09 -19.54 -5.45
CA GLY A 305 3.74 -19.14 -4.09
C GLY A 305 3.79 -17.64 -3.80
N GLY A 306 4.22 -16.82 -4.76
CA GLY A 306 4.12 -15.36 -4.68
C GLY A 306 2.80 -14.84 -5.25
N PHE A 307 2.60 -13.53 -5.15
CA PHE A 307 1.45 -12.82 -5.69
C PHE A 307 1.86 -11.83 -6.78
N TYR A 308 1.02 -11.78 -7.81
CA TYR A 308 1.03 -10.78 -8.86
C TYR A 308 0.55 -9.42 -8.35
N CYS A 309 0.94 -8.36 -9.05
CA CYS A 309 0.80 -6.99 -8.60
C CYS A 309 -0.65 -6.45 -8.61
N ALA A 310 -1.37 -6.66 -9.71
CA ALA A 310 -2.65 -6.00 -9.91
C ALA A 310 -3.53 -6.64 -11.00
N LEU A 311 -4.82 -6.30 -10.97
CA LEU A 311 -5.72 -6.38 -12.12
C LEU A 311 -5.99 -4.98 -12.67
N ASP A 312 -5.99 -4.87 -14.00
CA ASP A 312 -6.33 -3.67 -14.78
C ASP A 312 -7.74 -3.16 -14.46
N ALA A 313 -7.97 -1.85 -14.62
CA ALA A 313 -9.31 -1.27 -14.52
C ALA A 313 -10.16 -1.60 -15.76
N ASP A 314 -9.51 -1.79 -16.91
CA ASP A 314 -10.15 -1.99 -18.20
C ASP A 314 -10.30 -3.48 -18.55
N SER A 315 -11.41 -3.80 -19.23
CA SER A 315 -11.66 -5.13 -19.79
C SER A 315 -12.45 -5.01 -21.09
N LEU A 316 -12.42 -6.06 -21.94
CA LEU A 316 -13.16 -6.05 -23.20
C LEU A 316 -14.67 -6.15 -22.93
N ASN A 317 -15.42 -5.14 -23.36
CA ASN A 317 -16.87 -5.14 -23.33
C ASN A 317 -17.46 -6.06 -24.44
N ALA A 318 -18.80 -6.16 -24.50
CA ALA A 318 -19.49 -6.98 -25.50
C ALA A 318 -19.26 -6.56 -26.97
N LYS A 319 -18.65 -5.39 -27.21
CA LYS A 319 -18.25 -4.87 -28.54
C LYS A 319 -16.75 -5.05 -28.81
N ASN A 320 -16.01 -5.76 -27.95
CA ASN A 320 -14.56 -5.91 -27.99
C ASN A 320 -13.79 -4.58 -27.90
N HIS A 321 -14.32 -3.60 -27.19
CA HIS A 321 -13.58 -2.38 -26.83
C HIS A 321 -13.14 -2.49 -25.37
N LEU A 322 -11.91 -2.06 -25.08
CA LEU A 322 -11.45 -1.89 -23.71
C LEU A 322 -12.24 -0.76 -23.07
N GLU A 323 -12.86 -1.05 -21.94
CA GLU A 323 -13.70 -0.11 -21.19
C GLU A 323 -13.53 -0.36 -19.69
N GLU A 324 -13.32 0.73 -18.94
CA GLU A 324 -13.20 0.71 -17.49
C GLU A 324 -14.47 0.11 -16.86
N GLY A 325 -14.31 -0.88 -15.98
CA GLY A 325 -15.44 -1.46 -15.26
C GLY A 325 -16.30 -2.46 -16.05
N ALA A 326 -16.03 -2.71 -17.34
CA ALA A 326 -16.87 -3.58 -18.19
C ALA A 326 -17.07 -5.01 -17.63
N PHE A 327 -16.08 -5.54 -16.92
CA PHE A 327 -16.19 -6.81 -16.21
C PHE A 327 -17.15 -6.75 -15.02
N TYR A 328 -17.21 -5.62 -14.30
CA TYR A 328 -17.81 -5.49 -12.97
C TYR A 328 -19.25 -5.00 -12.94
N VAL A 329 -19.68 -4.23 -13.95
CA VAL A 329 -20.98 -3.54 -13.94
C VAL A 329 -22.14 -4.38 -14.46
N TRP A 330 -23.37 -3.97 -14.11
CA TRP A 330 -24.59 -4.71 -14.44
C TRP A 330 -25.69 -3.81 -14.99
N LYS A 331 -26.60 -4.36 -15.80
CA LYS A 331 -27.81 -3.67 -16.27
C LYS A 331 -29.08 -4.31 -15.71
N ILE A 332 -30.14 -3.51 -15.51
CA ILE A 332 -31.42 -4.00 -14.97
C ILE A 332 -32.01 -5.19 -15.74
N PRO A 333 -32.08 -5.20 -17.10
CA PRO A 333 -32.66 -6.33 -17.83
C PRO A 333 -31.91 -7.65 -17.60
N GLU A 334 -30.58 -7.57 -17.51
CA GLU A 334 -29.71 -8.70 -17.20
C GLU A 334 -29.97 -9.21 -15.77
N LEU A 335 -29.97 -8.31 -14.79
CA LEU A 335 -30.21 -8.66 -13.38
C LEU A 335 -31.59 -9.26 -13.16
N LYS A 336 -32.64 -8.73 -13.80
CA LYS A 336 -34.00 -9.33 -13.74
C LYS A 336 -34.00 -10.76 -14.27
N THR A 337 -33.26 -11.02 -15.34
CA THR A 337 -33.15 -12.36 -15.94
C THR A 337 -32.38 -13.33 -15.04
N ILE A 338 -31.31 -12.87 -14.40
CA ILE A 338 -30.46 -13.70 -13.53
C ILE A 338 -31.13 -13.99 -12.18
N ILE A 339 -31.71 -12.97 -11.55
CA ILE A 339 -32.23 -13.04 -10.18
C ILE A 339 -33.68 -13.55 -10.16
N GLY A 340 -34.48 -13.28 -11.20
CA GLY A 340 -35.86 -13.72 -11.30
C GLY A 340 -36.77 -13.07 -10.24
N ASP A 341 -37.61 -13.86 -9.60
CA ASP A 341 -38.65 -13.40 -8.66
C ASP A 341 -38.10 -12.63 -7.44
N ASP A 342 -36.84 -12.84 -7.09
CA ASP A 342 -36.16 -12.17 -5.98
C ASP A 342 -35.67 -10.75 -6.32
N PHE A 343 -35.82 -10.30 -7.57
CA PHE A 343 -35.19 -9.07 -8.07
C PHE A 343 -35.56 -7.82 -7.26
N GLU A 344 -36.80 -7.70 -6.78
CA GLU A 344 -37.22 -6.53 -6.00
C GLU A 344 -36.50 -6.44 -4.65
N LEU A 345 -36.31 -7.57 -3.96
CA LEU A 345 -35.56 -7.62 -2.71
C LEU A 345 -34.06 -7.45 -2.95
N PHE A 346 -33.53 -8.08 -4.01
CA PHE A 346 -32.15 -7.89 -4.46
C PHE A 346 -31.84 -6.41 -4.75
N SER A 347 -32.76 -5.73 -5.42
CA SER A 347 -32.62 -4.31 -5.79
C SER A 347 -32.58 -3.37 -4.58
N GLN A 348 -33.22 -3.75 -3.49
CA GLN A 348 -33.13 -3.02 -2.22
C GLN A 348 -31.77 -3.25 -1.53
N VAL A 349 -31.23 -4.47 -1.59
CA VAL A 349 -29.91 -4.78 -1.01
C VAL A 349 -28.80 -4.07 -1.76
N PHE A 350 -28.75 -4.21 -3.09
CA PHE A 350 -27.64 -3.70 -3.91
C PHE A 350 -27.92 -2.35 -4.60
N ASN A 351 -28.88 -1.59 -4.07
CA ASN A 351 -29.21 -0.24 -4.54
C ASN A 351 -29.39 -0.13 -6.06
N ILE A 352 -30.14 -1.05 -6.68
CA ILE A 352 -30.53 -0.97 -8.10
C ILE A 352 -31.65 0.07 -8.27
N ASN A 353 -31.29 1.33 -8.02
CA ASN A 353 -32.12 2.52 -8.03
C ASN A 353 -31.23 3.76 -8.29
N THR A 354 -31.78 4.97 -8.18
CA THR A 354 -31.02 6.21 -8.46
C THR A 354 -29.80 6.41 -7.56
N PHE A 355 -29.70 5.73 -6.41
CA PHE A 355 -28.52 5.80 -5.55
C PHE A 355 -27.33 5.02 -6.11
N GLY A 356 -27.56 3.87 -6.76
CA GLY A 356 -26.49 3.02 -7.32
C GLY A 356 -26.32 3.11 -8.84
N LEU A 357 -27.13 3.95 -9.52
CA LEU A 357 -27.03 4.18 -10.96
C LEU A 357 -25.72 4.88 -11.31
N TRP A 358 -24.94 4.26 -12.19
CA TRP A 358 -23.79 4.83 -12.88
C TRP A 358 -24.13 5.13 -14.35
N GLU A 359 -23.17 5.61 -15.10
CA GLU A 359 -23.31 6.05 -16.50
C GLU A 359 -23.79 4.90 -17.41
N ASP A 360 -24.42 5.25 -18.54
CA ASP A 360 -24.91 4.30 -19.57
C ASP A 360 -25.83 3.16 -19.05
N GLU A 361 -26.63 3.47 -18.03
CA GLU A 361 -27.55 2.55 -17.36
C GLU A 361 -26.85 1.38 -16.65
N ASN A 362 -25.56 1.55 -16.35
CA ASN A 362 -24.78 0.59 -15.58
C ASN A 362 -25.02 0.77 -14.08
N TYR A 363 -24.90 -0.33 -13.34
CA TYR A 363 -24.99 -0.38 -11.89
C TYR A 363 -23.74 -1.03 -11.30
N VAL A 364 -23.18 -0.38 -10.30
CA VAL A 364 -22.22 -0.98 -9.36
C VAL A 364 -23.00 -1.45 -8.15
N LEU A 365 -22.76 -2.68 -7.71
CA LEU A 365 -23.52 -3.27 -6.60
C LEU A 365 -23.03 -2.67 -5.28
N ILE A 366 -23.84 -1.77 -4.71
CA ILE A 366 -23.53 -1.06 -3.46
C ILE A 366 -24.67 -1.20 -2.47
N GLN A 367 -24.41 -0.93 -1.20
CA GLN A 367 -25.41 -0.92 -0.13
C GLN A 367 -25.44 0.44 0.55
N ASN A 368 -26.62 0.92 0.94
CA ASN A 368 -26.75 2.10 1.80
C ASN A 368 -27.41 1.82 3.15
N LYS A 369 -27.92 0.60 3.33
CA LYS A 369 -28.58 0.10 4.53
C LYS A 369 -28.00 -1.26 4.91
N SER A 370 -28.08 -1.57 6.20
CA SER A 370 -27.72 -2.89 6.72
C SER A 370 -28.74 -3.95 6.30
N LEU A 371 -28.32 -5.22 6.30
CA LEU A 371 -29.25 -6.32 6.03
C LEU A 371 -30.32 -6.44 7.12
N GLU A 372 -30.01 -6.04 8.35
CA GLU A 372 -30.95 -5.98 9.47
C GLU A 372 -32.10 -5.02 9.18
N GLU A 373 -31.79 -3.81 8.68
CA GLU A 373 -32.80 -2.82 8.30
C GLU A 373 -33.66 -3.31 7.15
N ILE A 374 -33.05 -3.86 6.10
CA ILE A 374 -33.78 -4.35 4.92
C ILE A 374 -34.65 -5.55 5.29
N ALA A 375 -34.15 -6.49 6.09
CA ALA A 375 -34.90 -7.65 6.56
C ALA A 375 -36.14 -7.21 7.36
N LYS A 376 -35.97 -6.24 8.26
CA LYS A 376 -37.08 -5.66 9.03
C LYS A 376 -38.13 -4.99 8.14
N SER A 377 -37.71 -4.19 7.15
CA SER A 377 -38.64 -3.53 6.22
C SER A 377 -39.41 -4.50 5.32
N ASN A 378 -38.85 -5.68 5.04
CA ASN A 378 -39.48 -6.71 4.20
C ASN A 378 -40.15 -7.85 5.01
N ASN A 379 -40.22 -7.73 6.34
CA ASN A 379 -40.79 -8.74 7.25
C ASN A 379 -40.20 -10.15 7.06
N ILE A 380 -38.89 -10.25 6.83
CA ILE A 380 -38.14 -11.50 6.76
C ILE A 380 -37.09 -11.56 7.87
N THR A 381 -36.60 -12.75 8.17
CA THR A 381 -35.49 -12.88 9.14
C THR A 381 -34.17 -12.45 8.51
N LEU A 382 -33.25 -11.89 9.31
CA LEU A 382 -31.89 -11.57 8.87
C LEU A 382 -31.20 -12.79 8.24
N SER A 383 -31.32 -13.97 8.86
CA SER A 383 -30.72 -15.20 8.32
C SER A 383 -31.27 -15.56 6.94
N THR A 384 -32.56 -15.32 6.68
CA THR A 384 -33.16 -15.55 5.37
C THR A 384 -32.54 -14.62 4.32
N LEU A 385 -32.41 -13.33 4.64
CA LEU A 385 -31.83 -12.35 3.72
C LEU A 385 -30.34 -12.61 3.46
N GLN A 386 -29.57 -12.98 4.49
CA GLN A 386 -28.16 -13.36 4.36
C GLN A 386 -27.98 -14.54 3.40
N LYS A 387 -28.80 -15.60 3.54
CA LYS A 387 -28.76 -16.76 2.63
C LYS A 387 -29.10 -16.37 1.18
N LYS A 388 -30.06 -15.45 1.00
CA LYS A 388 -30.40 -14.90 -0.32
C LYS A 388 -29.25 -14.09 -0.91
N LYS A 389 -28.63 -13.19 -0.15
CA LYS A 389 -27.45 -12.41 -0.57
C LYS A 389 -26.33 -13.31 -1.07
N ILE A 390 -25.93 -14.31 -0.28
CA ILE A 390 -24.90 -15.29 -0.65
C ILE A 390 -25.25 -16.02 -1.94
N PHE A 391 -26.52 -16.42 -2.11
CA PHE A 391 -26.98 -17.07 -3.32
C PHE A 391 -26.90 -16.15 -4.54
N TRP A 392 -27.37 -14.90 -4.44
CA TRP A 392 -27.30 -13.93 -5.53
C TRP A 392 -25.86 -13.64 -5.94
N GLU A 393 -24.97 -13.39 -4.98
CA GLU A 393 -23.53 -13.20 -5.23
C GLU A 393 -22.93 -14.38 -5.97
N LYS A 394 -23.22 -15.61 -5.55
CA LYS A 394 -22.72 -16.82 -6.22
C LYS A 394 -23.19 -16.93 -7.67
N ILE A 395 -24.46 -16.63 -7.96
CA ILE A 395 -24.96 -16.69 -9.34
C ILE A 395 -24.34 -15.59 -10.19
N LEU A 396 -24.22 -14.37 -9.64
CA LEU A 396 -23.59 -13.24 -10.32
C LEU A 396 -22.12 -13.52 -10.61
N TYR A 397 -21.39 -14.14 -9.68
CA TYR A 397 -20.02 -14.62 -9.88
C TYR A 397 -19.94 -15.57 -11.08
N ILE A 398 -20.76 -16.63 -11.09
CA ILE A 398 -20.79 -17.61 -12.19
C ILE A 398 -21.12 -16.95 -13.54
N LYS A 399 -22.00 -15.95 -13.54
CA LYS A 399 -22.33 -15.20 -14.75
C LYS A 399 -21.18 -14.31 -15.21
N ARG A 400 -20.57 -13.57 -14.28
CA ARG A 400 -19.46 -12.65 -14.54
C ARG A 400 -18.20 -13.37 -15.04
N GLU A 401 -17.93 -14.59 -14.60
CA GLU A 401 -16.79 -15.40 -15.08
C GLU A 401 -16.85 -15.76 -16.58
N ASN A 402 -17.98 -15.53 -17.27
CA ASN A 402 -18.06 -15.69 -18.72
C ASN A 402 -17.70 -14.40 -19.50
N ARG A 403 -17.40 -13.31 -18.80
CA ARG A 403 -16.97 -12.04 -19.40
C ARG A 403 -15.45 -12.03 -19.58
N SER A 404 -14.96 -11.18 -20.47
CA SER A 404 -13.51 -10.95 -20.59
C SER A 404 -12.97 -10.37 -19.29
N LYS A 405 -12.02 -11.05 -18.67
CA LYS A 405 -11.39 -10.57 -17.42
C LYS A 405 -10.52 -9.34 -17.68
N PRO A 406 -10.33 -8.47 -16.68
CA PRO A 406 -9.31 -7.45 -16.73
C PRO A 406 -7.92 -8.05 -16.93
N ARG A 407 -7.01 -7.28 -17.52
CA ARG A 407 -5.63 -7.74 -17.74
C ARG A 407 -4.90 -7.88 -16.40
N LEU A 408 -4.06 -8.91 -16.30
CA LEU A 408 -3.25 -9.18 -15.12
C LEU A 408 -1.88 -8.52 -15.29
N ASP A 409 -1.45 -7.73 -14.29
CA ASP A 409 -0.03 -7.40 -14.14
C ASP A 409 0.66 -8.54 -13.40
N ASP A 410 1.28 -9.43 -14.18
CA ASP A 410 1.86 -10.69 -13.75
C ASP A 410 3.29 -10.58 -13.18
N LYS A 411 3.77 -9.37 -12.89
CA LYS A 411 5.01 -9.20 -12.12
C LYS A 411 4.73 -9.34 -10.63
N CYS A 412 5.74 -9.77 -9.88
CA CYS A 412 5.72 -9.78 -8.43
C CYS A 412 6.64 -8.69 -7.91
N LEU A 413 6.18 -7.91 -6.92
CA LEU A 413 7.00 -6.94 -6.18
C LEU A 413 7.19 -7.39 -4.74
N THR A 414 8.42 -7.23 -4.23
CA THR A 414 8.81 -7.70 -2.91
C THR A 414 8.03 -7.01 -1.79
N SER A 415 7.98 -5.68 -1.80
CA SER A 415 7.20 -4.91 -0.82
C SER A 415 5.71 -5.31 -0.80
N TRP A 416 5.08 -5.48 -1.96
CA TRP A 416 3.65 -5.80 -2.05
C TRP A 416 3.34 -7.22 -1.60
N ASN A 417 4.22 -8.18 -1.91
CA ASN A 417 4.13 -9.54 -1.39
C ASN A 417 4.27 -9.57 0.13
N ALA A 418 5.18 -8.77 0.70
CA ALA A 418 5.36 -8.66 2.14
C ALA A 418 4.16 -8.00 2.84
N ILE A 419 3.55 -6.97 2.23
CA ILE A 419 2.30 -6.36 2.71
C ILE A 419 1.16 -7.38 2.72
N MET A 420 1.02 -8.19 1.67
CA MET A 420 -0.03 -9.22 1.65
C MET A 420 0.25 -10.36 2.65
N LEU A 421 1.52 -10.76 2.81
CA LEU A 421 1.93 -11.71 3.85
C LEU A 421 1.47 -11.22 5.23
N GLN A 422 1.71 -9.94 5.55
CA GLN A 422 1.23 -9.31 6.78
C GLN A 422 -0.31 -9.44 6.93
N GLY A 423 -1.07 -9.15 5.88
CA GLY A 423 -2.53 -9.30 5.89
C GLY A 423 -2.98 -10.74 6.17
N PHE A 424 -2.31 -11.75 5.62
CA PHE A 424 -2.60 -13.16 5.95
C PHE A 424 -2.27 -13.50 7.41
N VAL A 425 -1.18 -12.97 7.96
CA VAL A 425 -0.83 -13.16 9.38
C VAL A 425 -1.86 -12.50 10.28
N ASP A 426 -2.30 -11.29 9.98
CA ASP A 426 -3.31 -10.58 10.76
C ASP A 426 -4.67 -11.27 10.70
N ALA A 427 -5.04 -11.82 9.54
CA ALA A 427 -6.23 -12.65 9.40
C ALA A 427 -6.13 -13.96 10.18
N TYR A 428 -4.95 -14.61 10.22
CA TYR A 428 -4.72 -15.77 11.06
C TYR A 428 -4.89 -15.44 12.55
N LYS A 429 -4.24 -14.36 13.02
CA LYS A 429 -4.37 -13.84 14.39
C LYS A 429 -5.83 -13.57 14.78
N THR A 430 -6.67 -13.22 13.80
CA THR A 430 -8.05 -12.75 14.02
C THR A 430 -9.10 -13.85 13.90
N LEU A 431 -8.96 -14.74 12.92
CA LEU A 431 -9.97 -15.73 12.53
C LEU A 431 -9.55 -17.18 12.82
N GLU A 432 -8.30 -17.41 13.23
CA GLU A 432 -7.73 -18.73 13.57
C GLU A 432 -7.88 -19.76 12.43
N ASN A 433 -7.85 -19.30 11.18
CA ASN A 433 -7.87 -20.18 10.01
C ASN A 433 -6.44 -20.54 9.60
N GLU A 434 -6.04 -21.78 9.85
CA GLU A 434 -4.70 -22.33 9.56
C GLU A 434 -4.26 -22.22 8.09
N ASN A 435 -5.21 -22.11 7.14
CA ASN A 435 -4.86 -21.86 5.74
C ASN A 435 -4.16 -20.52 5.56
N TYR A 436 -4.55 -19.49 6.34
CA TYR A 436 -3.94 -18.17 6.25
C TYR A 436 -2.48 -18.17 6.72
N LEU A 437 -2.16 -18.89 7.81
CA LEU A 437 -0.77 -19.08 8.23
C LEU A 437 0.03 -19.88 7.19
N THR A 438 -0.58 -20.93 6.62
CA THR A 438 0.06 -21.74 5.57
C THR A 438 0.43 -20.90 4.34
N LEU A 439 -0.49 -20.03 3.89
CA LEU A 439 -0.24 -19.10 2.79
C LEU A 439 0.82 -18.05 3.16
N ALA A 440 0.76 -17.48 4.37
CA ALA A 440 1.77 -16.54 4.85
C ALA A 440 3.19 -17.13 4.82
N LEU A 441 3.35 -18.37 5.28
CA LEU A 441 4.63 -19.09 5.24
C LEU A 441 5.09 -19.36 3.80
N LYS A 442 4.17 -19.72 2.90
CA LYS A 442 4.48 -19.95 1.48
C LYS A 442 5.01 -18.69 0.79
N ILE A 443 4.44 -17.53 1.08
CA ILE A 443 4.92 -16.24 0.55
C ILE A 443 6.29 -15.90 1.14
N ALA A 444 6.50 -16.15 2.44
CA ALA A 444 7.78 -15.94 3.09
C ALA A 444 8.89 -16.78 2.44
N ASP A 445 8.59 -18.06 2.15
CA ASP A 445 9.50 -18.95 1.44
C ASP A 445 9.76 -18.48 0.01
N PHE A 446 8.74 -17.95 -0.69
CA PHE A 446 8.91 -17.34 -2.01
C PHE A 446 9.87 -16.14 -1.96
N ILE A 447 9.72 -15.23 -0.99
CA ILE A 447 10.60 -14.08 -0.79
C ILE A 447 12.04 -14.55 -0.53
N ILE A 448 12.24 -15.46 0.43
CA ILE A 448 13.58 -15.96 0.78
C ILE A 448 14.25 -16.64 -0.43
N LYS A 449 13.49 -17.43 -1.19
CA LYS A 449 14.05 -18.24 -2.28
C LYS A 449 14.36 -17.42 -3.54
N ASN A 450 13.46 -16.51 -3.91
CA ASN A 450 13.49 -15.87 -5.23
C ASN A 450 13.86 -14.39 -5.18
N LEU A 451 13.64 -13.73 -4.03
CA LEU A 451 13.80 -12.28 -3.89
C LEU A 451 14.93 -11.89 -2.94
N TRP A 452 15.49 -12.84 -2.19
CA TRP A 452 16.64 -12.60 -1.32
C TRP A 452 17.91 -13.25 -1.90
N SER A 453 18.89 -12.44 -2.26
CA SER A 453 20.13 -12.92 -2.85
C SER A 453 21.06 -13.56 -1.81
N SER A 454 22.00 -14.38 -2.28
CA SER A 454 23.10 -14.89 -1.46
C SER A 454 24.06 -13.81 -0.95
N ASP A 455 24.08 -12.66 -1.62
CA ASP A 455 24.92 -11.51 -1.26
C ASP A 455 24.26 -10.64 -0.17
N GLY A 456 23.04 -10.99 0.24
CA GLY A 456 22.31 -10.37 1.34
C GLY A 456 21.31 -9.29 0.93
N ASN A 457 21.37 -8.80 -0.31
CA ASN A 457 20.42 -7.82 -0.84
C ASN A 457 19.09 -8.47 -1.26
N LEU A 458 18.01 -7.71 -1.14
CA LEU A 458 16.73 -8.05 -1.75
C LEU A 458 16.71 -7.58 -3.22
N TRP A 459 15.84 -8.22 -3.99
CA TRP A 459 15.41 -7.77 -5.31
C TRP A 459 14.03 -7.12 -5.19
N HIS A 460 13.76 -6.09 -5.98
CA HIS A 460 12.48 -5.41 -6.02
C HIS A 460 11.42 -6.21 -6.78
N ASN A 461 11.79 -6.73 -7.96
CA ASN A 461 10.87 -7.41 -8.87
C ASN A 461 11.20 -8.89 -9.08
N TYR A 462 10.19 -9.65 -9.49
CA TYR A 462 10.34 -11.00 -10.01
C TYR A 462 9.33 -11.27 -11.12
N LYS A 463 9.82 -11.72 -12.27
CA LYS A 463 9.00 -12.11 -13.41
C LYS A 463 9.71 -13.15 -14.27
N ASN A 464 8.96 -14.15 -14.76
CA ASN A 464 9.48 -15.20 -15.66
C ASN A 464 10.75 -15.90 -15.13
N GLY A 465 10.80 -16.20 -13.83
CA GLY A 465 11.94 -16.89 -13.22
C GLY A 465 13.15 -16.00 -12.94
N LYS A 466 13.02 -14.67 -13.05
CA LYS A 466 14.13 -13.73 -12.91
C LYS A 466 13.76 -12.53 -12.06
N SER A 467 14.74 -12.10 -11.26
CA SER A 467 14.77 -10.81 -10.58
C SER A 467 15.85 -9.94 -11.20
N THR A 468 15.54 -8.67 -11.46
CA THR A 468 16.40 -7.81 -12.28
C THR A 468 16.66 -6.43 -11.69
N ILE A 469 15.86 -6.00 -10.72
CA ILE A 469 15.91 -4.65 -10.15
C ILE A 469 16.31 -4.75 -8.68
N ASN A 470 17.38 -4.06 -8.29
CA ASN A 470 17.80 -4.02 -6.89
C ASN A 470 16.68 -3.45 -6.00
N ALA A 471 16.53 -3.99 -4.80
CA ALA A 471 15.48 -3.57 -3.88
C ALA A 471 15.65 -2.12 -3.39
N TYR A 472 14.51 -1.46 -3.20
CA TYR A 472 14.41 -0.16 -2.54
C TYR A 472 14.14 -0.34 -1.06
N LEU A 473 14.25 0.73 -0.28
CA LEU A 473 14.00 0.69 1.17
C LEU A 473 12.63 0.08 1.52
N GLU A 474 11.60 0.31 0.71
CA GLU A 474 10.25 -0.25 0.92
C GLU A 474 10.28 -1.78 1.02
N ASP A 475 11.06 -2.44 0.16
CA ASP A 475 11.13 -3.89 0.10
C ASP A 475 11.71 -4.44 1.41
N TYR A 476 12.75 -3.80 1.94
CA TYR A 476 13.33 -4.17 3.23
C TYR A 476 12.35 -3.92 4.37
N CYS A 477 11.78 -2.71 4.47
CA CYS A 477 10.96 -2.38 5.63
C CYS A 477 9.70 -3.24 5.73
N PHE A 478 9.04 -3.56 4.60
CA PHE A 478 7.86 -4.41 4.62
C PHE A 478 8.20 -5.89 4.85
N VAL A 479 9.31 -6.41 4.29
CA VAL A 479 9.75 -7.79 4.57
C VAL A 479 10.13 -7.96 6.04
N ILE A 480 10.85 -6.99 6.63
CA ILE A 480 11.21 -7.00 8.05
C ILE A 480 9.94 -7.03 8.93
N ALA A 481 8.96 -6.16 8.64
CA ALA A 481 7.69 -6.13 9.37
C ALA A 481 6.94 -7.47 9.27
N ALA A 482 6.85 -8.04 8.06
CA ALA A 482 6.22 -9.33 7.81
C ALA A 482 6.91 -10.47 8.59
N PHE A 483 8.24 -10.51 8.63
CA PHE A 483 8.99 -11.53 9.37
C PHE A 483 8.84 -11.37 10.89
N ILE A 484 8.79 -10.14 11.42
CA ILE A 484 8.44 -9.90 12.83
C ILE A 484 7.06 -10.49 13.13
N SER A 485 6.07 -10.23 12.27
CA SER A 485 4.71 -10.76 12.46
C SER A 485 4.62 -12.28 12.37
N LEU A 486 5.42 -12.93 11.49
CA LEU A 486 5.51 -14.40 11.44
C LEU A 486 6.08 -14.97 12.74
N TYR A 487 7.09 -14.31 13.33
CA TYR A 487 7.57 -14.71 14.64
C TYR A 487 6.47 -14.61 15.71
N GLU A 488 5.65 -13.56 15.71
CA GLU A 488 4.59 -13.37 16.70
C GLU A 488 3.47 -14.41 16.65
N VAL A 489 3.38 -15.23 15.59
CA VAL A 489 2.41 -16.33 15.48
C VAL A 489 3.03 -17.72 15.48
N THR A 490 4.34 -17.84 15.21
CA THR A 490 5.05 -19.14 15.17
C THR A 490 6.01 -19.36 16.33
N PHE A 491 6.49 -18.26 16.94
CA PHE A 491 7.65 -18.22 17.84
C PHE A 491 8.91 -18.90 17.27
N GLU A 492 9.03 -18.95 15.95
CA GLU A 492 10.26 -19.41 15.29
C GLU A 492 11.26 -18.26 15.19
N GLU A 493 12.30 -18.28 16.04
CA GLU A 493 13.33 -17.23 16.14
C GLU A 493 14.03 -16.92 14.80
N LYS A 494 14.03 -17.86 13.84
CA LYS A 494 14.63 -17.64 12.51
C LYS A 494 14.07 -16.39 11.82
N TRP A 495 12.78 -16.11 12.00
CA TRP A 495 12.15 -14.95 11.36
C TRP A 495 12.69 -13.63 11.92
N LEU A 496 12.92 -13.55 13.23
CA LEU A 496 13.57 -12.38 13.84
C LEU A 496 15.04 -12.25 13.43
N GLN A 497 15.75 -13.37 13.23
CA GLN A 497 17.12 -13.33 12.73
C GLN A 497 17.18 -12.81 11.29
N TYR A 498 16.25 -13.24 10.43
CA TYR A 498 16.14 -12.72 9.07
C TYR A 498 15.78 -11.23 9.05
N ALA A 499 14.79 -10.83 9.86
CA ALA A 499 14.43 -9.43 10.05
C ALA A 499 15.63 -8.58 10.51
N LYS A 500 16.43 -9.10 11.45
CA LYS A 500 17.65 -8.44 11.92
C LYS A 500 18.70 -8.30 10.81
N GLN A 501 18.96 -9.36 10.05
CA GLN A 501 19.93 -9.33 8.96
C GLN A 501 19.58 -8.28 7.91
N LEU A 502 18.30 -8.21 7.52
CA LEU A 502 17.82 -7.20 6.58
C LEU A 502 17.88 -5.79 7.19
N THR A 503 17.58 -5.63 8.48
CA THR A 503 17.71 -4.34 9.19
C THR A 503 19.16 -3.85 9.20
N ASP A 504 20.11 -4.73 9.50
CA ASP A 504 21.53 -4.39 9.49
C ASP A 504 22.01 -4.03 8.09
N TYR A 505 21.57 -4.76 7.05
CA TYR A 505 21.83 -4.41 5.65
C TYR A 505 21.27 -3.02 5.30
N SER A 506 20.04 -2.71 5.73
CA SER A 506 19.44 -1.39 5.51
C SER A 506 20.22 -0.27 6.21
N LEU A 507 20.72 -0.50 7.43
CA LEU A 507 21.55 0.46 8.15
C LEU A 507 22.89 0.72 7.44
N GLU A 508 23.48 -0.30 6.82
CA GLU A 508 24.74 -0.16 6.09
C GLU A 508 24.57 0.57 4.75
N HIS A 509 23.51 0.27 4.01
CA HIS A 509 23.39 0.67 2.61
C HIS A 509 22.40 1.81 2.34
N PHE A 510 21.52 2.14 3.28
CA PHE A 510 20.47 3.14 3.08
C PHE A 510 20.47 4.22 4.17
N TYR A 511 20.92 3.94 5.39
CA TYR A 511 20.87 4.93 6.48
C TYR A 511 21.88 6.06 6.28
N ASP A 512 21.38 7.30 6.25
CA ASP A 512 22.20 8.50 6.24
C ASP A 512 22.19 9.15 7.64
N GLU A 513 23.28 8.98 8.38
CA GLU A 513 23.47 9.58 9.70
C GLU A 513 23.35 11.12 9.68
N LYS A 514 23.57 11.78 8.54
CA LYS A 514 23.42 13.24 8.43
C LYS A 514 21.94 13.63 8.44
N SER A 515 21.10 13.06 7.58
CA SER A 515 19.65 13.33 7.58
C SER A 515 18.94 12.71 8.80
N GLY A 516 19.48 11.61 9.34
CA GLY A 516 18.81 10.81 10.37
C GLY A 516 17.75 9.85 9.81
N PHE A 517 17.71 9.66 8.49
CA PHE A 517 16.74 8.81 7.78
C PHE A 517 17.44 7.84 6.83
N PHE A 518 16.68 6.87 6.34
CA PHE A 518 17.09 5.94 5.31
C PHE A 518 16.72 6.50 3.94
N ALA A 519 17.71 6.62 3.06
CA ALA A 519 17.49 6.91 1.65
C ALA A 519 16.64 5.80 1.04
N PHE A 520 15.87 6.13 0.00
CA PHE A 520 15.00 5.17 -0.66
C PHE A 520 15.77 4.21 -1.57
N THR A 521 16.85 4.68 -2.19
CA THR A 521 17.78 3.88 -3.00
C THR A 521 19.04 3.52 -2.21
N SER A 522 19.69 2.43 -2.60
CA SER A 522 20.94 1.99 -1.98
C SER A 522 22.10 2.89 -2.38
N ASN A 523 23.09 3.03 -1.50
CA ASN A 523 24.38 3.64 -1.83
C ASN A 523 25.20 2.86 -2.88
N LEU A 524 24.76 1.66 -3.25
CA LEU A 524 25.33 0.85 -4.34
C LEU A 524 24.69 1.15 -5.71
N ASP A 525 23.52 1.81 -5.73
CA ASP A 525 22.81 2.13 -6.97
C ASP A 525 23.41 3.37 -7.64
N GLU A 526 23.18 3.50 -8.96
CA GLU A 526 23.51 4.74 -9.67
C GLU A 526 22.72 5.92 -9.09
N ALA A 527 23.42 7.02 -8.81
CA ALA A 527 22.81 8.21 -8.24
C ALA A 527 21.81 8.84 -9.23
N LEU A 528 20.58 9.05 -8.75
CA LEU A 528 19.64 9.97 -9.38
C LEU A 528 20.05 11.43 -9.13
N ILE A 529 19.31 12.35 -9.74
CA ILE A 529 19.56 13.80 -9.67
C ILE A 529 19.57 14.30 -8.22
N THR A 530 18.74 13.72 -7.35
CA THR A 530 18.67 14.02 -5.92
C THR A 530 18.49 12.74 -5.12
N SER A 531 19.00 12.71 -3.89
CA SER A 531 18.63 11.69 -2.91
C SER A 531 17.16 11.91 -2.50
N HIS A 532 16.45 10.80 -2.31
CA HIS A 532 15.05 10.79 -1.88
C HIS A 532 14.93 10.05 -0.56
N PHE A 533 14.30 10.70 0.42
CA PHE A 533 13.86 10.09 1.67
C PHE A 533 12.33 10.04 1.64
N GLU A 534 11.77 8.83 1.67
CA GLU A 534 10.32 8.65 1.73
C GLU A 534 9.87 8.73 3.19
N ILE A 535 9.28 9.86 3.57
CA ILE A 535 8.82 10.17 4.93
C ILE A 535 7.32 10.45 5.01
N GLU A 536 6.66 10.78 3.89
CA GLU A 536 5.23 11.04 3.83
C GLU A 536 4.50 9.76 3.46
N ASP A 537 3.54 9.37 4.28
CA ASP A 537 2.66 8.25 3.99
C ASP A 537 1.74 8.61 2.81
N ASN A 538 1.54 7.64 1.92
CA ASN A 538 0.59 7.70 0.82
C ASN A 538 -0.40 6.53 0.95
N VAL A 539 -0.95 6.04 -0.17
CA VAL A 539 -1.72 4.77 -0.20
C VAL A 539 -0.94 3.58 0.37
N ILE A 540 0.39 3.69 0.43
CA ILE A 540 1.31 2.83 1.17
C ILE A 540 2.02 3.69 2.23
N PRO A 541 2.21 3.21 3.47
CA PRO A 541 3.01 3.88 4.48
C PRO A 541 4.42 4.19 3.99
N ALA A 542 4.97 5.32 4.42
CA ALA A 542 6.34 5.69 4.09
C ALA A 542 7.35 4.63 4.57
N SER A 543 8.31 4.28 3.72
CA SER A 543 9.34 3.30 4.06
C SER A 543 10.07 3.62 5.36
N ASN A 544 10.36 4.90 5.61
CA ASN A 544 10.99 5.33 6.87
C ASN A 544 10.06 5.17 8.09
N SER A 545 8.76 5.41 7.95
CA SER A 545 7.82 5.27 9.08
C SER A 545 7.68 3.81 9.49
N VAL A 546 7.67 2.89 8.51
CA VAL A 546 7.68 1.43 8.74
C VAL A 546 9.02 0.98 9.33
N MET A 547 10.16 1.42 8.78
CA MET A 547 11.48 1.09 9.33
C MET A 547 11.63 1.57 10.77
N GLY A 548 11.10 2.75 11.13
CA GLY A 548 11.08 3.25 12.50
C GLY A 548 10.33 2.32 13.47
N LYS A 549 9.22 1.70 13.04
CA LYS A 549 8.48 0.68 13.80
C LYS A 549 9.25 -0.63 13.92
N ASN A 550 9.88 -1.07 12.84
CA ASN A 550 10.73 -2.26 12.84
C ASN A 550 11.90 -2.11 13.83
N LEU A 551 12.61 -0.99 13.77
CA LEU A 551 13.72 -0.68 14.67
C LEU A 551 13.26 -0.65 16.13
N PHE A 552 12.09 -0.07 16.41
CA PHE A 552 11.51 -0.10 17.75
C PHE A 552 11.30 -1.54 18.26
N GLN A 553 10.60 -2.38 17.50
CA GLN A 553 10.33 -3.76 17.91
C GLN A 553 11.61 -4.59 18.04
N LEU A 554 12.52 -4.50 17.06
CA LEU A 554 13.79 -5.22 17.08
C LEU A 554 14.70 -4.74 18.21
N SER A 555 14.63 -3.47 18.63
CA SER A 555 15.37 -2.96 19.79
C SER A 555 14.96 -3.66 21.08
N ILE A 556 13.70 -4.10 21.20
CA ILE A 556 13.18 -4.85 22.34
C ILE A 556 13.65 -6.31 22.24
N TYR A 557 13.37 -6.98 21.11
CA TYR A 557 13.71 -8.40 20.94
C TYR A 557 15.20 -8.69 21.12
N PHE A 558 16.05 -7.80 20.59
CA PHE A 558 17.51 -7.95 20.60
C PHE A 558 18.22 -7.13 21.69
N GLU A 559 17.49 -6.39 22.53
CA GLU A 559 18.06 -5.44 23.49
C GLU A 559 19.07 -4.46 22.83
N ASN A 560 18.78 -4.04 21.59
CA ASN A 560 19.69 -3.23 20.77
C ASN A 560 19.43 -1.73 20.95
N ALA A 561 20.28 -1.06 21.74
CA ALA A 561 20.16 0.37 22.02
C ALA A 561 20.39 1.28 20.78
N TYR A 562 21.13 0.83 19.76
CA TYR A 562 21.33 1.62 18.55
C TYR A 562 20.04 1.68 17.72
N TYR A 563 19.32 0.56 17.57
CA TYR A 563 18.02 0.57 16.88
C TYR A 563 17.01 1.48 17.56
N GLU A 564 16.93 1.44 18.89
CA GLU A 564 16.06 2.33 19.67
C GLU A 564 16.43 3.80 19.43
N LYS A 565 17.72 4.14 19.50
CA LYS A 565 18.22 5.50 19.25
C LYS A 565 17.85 6.01 17.86
N VAL A 566 18.00 5.18 16.82
CA VAL A 566 17.68 5.58 15.44
C VAL A 566 16.17 5.81 15.29
N SER A 567 15.34 4.90 15.79
CA SER A 567 13.87 5.03 15.78
C SER A 567 13.40 6.30 16.49
N GLN A 568 13.94 6.60 17.67
CA GLN A 568 13.62 7.83 18.42
C GLN A 568 14.05 9.10 17.67
N ARG A 569 15.26 9.11 17.10
CA ARG A 569 15.78 10.25 16.32
C ARG A 569 14.89 10.55 15.12
N MET A 570 14.47 9.51 14.38
CA MET A 570 13.57 9.66 13.24
C MET A 570 12.26 10.34 13.64
N LEU A 571 11.65 9.93 14.76
CA LEU A 571 10.42 10.57 15.26
C LEU A 571 10.64 12.01 15.73
N GLN A 572 11.74 12.30 16.42
CA GLN A 572 12.07 13.64 16.90
C GLN A 572 12.18 14.63 15.72
N ASN A 573 12.65 14.15 14.57
CA ASN A 573 12.73 14.95 13.35
C ASN A 573 11.36 15.11 12.64
N ILE A 574 10.42 14.17 12.81
CA ILE A 574 9.13 14.19 12.09
C ILE A 574 8.03 14.90 12.87
N ILE A 575 7.78 14.51 14.13
CA ILE A 575 6.58 14.92 14.89
C ILE A 575 6.41 16.46 14.96
N PRO A 576 7.46 17.26 15.23
CA PRO A 576 7.33 18.72 15.29
C PRO A 576 6.98 19.38 13.95
N ASN A 577 7.27 18.71 12.82
CA ASN A 577 7.12 19.23 11.47
C ASN A 577 5.82 18.78 10.78
N ILE A 578 4.93 18.07 11.48
CA ILE A 578 3.66 17.60 10.90
C ILE A 578 2.69 18.77 10.71
N GLU A 579 2.52 19.20 9.47
CA GLU A 579 1.45 20.14 9.08
C GLU A 579 0.15 19.43 8.71
N TYR A 580 0.26 18.28 8.01
CA TYR A 580 -0.87 17.50 7.49
C TYR A 580 -0.88 16.09 8.12
N PRO A 581 -1.57 15.88 9.25
CA PRO A 581 -1.50 14.62 10.01
C PRO A 581 -1.88 13.37 9.19
N SER A 582 -2.73 13.51 8.17
CA SER A 582 -3.12 12.42 7.27
C SER A 582 -2.01 11.85 6.41
N ALA A 583 -0.90 12.56 6.25
CA ALA A 583 0.29 12.12 5.52
C ALA A 583 1.39 11.56 6.45
N TYR A 584 1.13 11.47 7.76
CA TYR A 584 2.13 11.04 8.76
C TYR A 584 1.50 10.11 9.81
N SER A 585 0.43 9.40 9.46
CA SER A 585 -0.33 8.58 10.40
C SER A 585 0.46 7.38 10.94
N ASN A 586 1.32 6.76 10.12
CA ASN A 586 2.15 5.64 10.56
C ASN A 586 3.31 6.12 11.46
N TRP A 587 3.77 7.38 11.29
CA TRP A 587 4.68 8.02 12.26
C TRP A 587 4.00 8.31 13.60
N MET A 588 2.77 8.83 13.58
CA MET A 588 2.01 9.04 14.80
C MET A 588 1.68 7.71 15.49
N ASP A 589 1.47 6.62 14.74
CA ASP A 589 1.35 5.27 15.28
C ASP A 589 2.66 4.77 15.93
N LEU A 590 3.81 5.03 15.30
CA LEU A 590 5.11 4.78 15.92
C LEU A 590 5.29 5.60 17.21
N ALA A 591 4.87 6.87 17.25
CA ALA A 591 4.91 7.67 18.46
C ALA A 591 4.04 7.06 19.59
N LEU A 592 2.96 6.34 19.25
CA LEU A 592 2.14 5.63 20.23
C LEU A 592 2.91 4.46 20.92
N ASN A 593 3.90 3.87 20.26
CA ASN A 593 4.75 2.80 20.81
C ASN A 593 5.66 3.27 21.96
N TYR A 594 6.03 4.54 21.99
CA TYR A 594 6.80 5.14 23.09
C TYR A 594 5.91 5.60 24.26
N SER A 595 4.66 5.13 24.34
CA SER A 595 3.74 5.43 25.45
C SER A 595 4.14 4.74 26.74
N GLU A 596 3.71 5.33 27.86
CA GLU A 596 3.61 4.65 29.15
C GLU A 596 2.59 3.48 29.15
N GLN A 597 1.74 3.40 28.12
CA GLN A 597 0.80 2.30 27.89
C GLN A 597 1.46 1.11 27.20
N ASN A 598 2.64 1.27 26.58
CA ASN A 598 3.31 0.17 25.89
C ASN A 598 3.69 -0.94 26.88
N ARG A 599 3.56 -2.18 26.42
CA ARG A 599 3.85 -3.39 27.19
C ARG A 599 4.65 -4.33 26.31
N GLU A 600 5.49 -5.12 26.94
CA GLU A 600 6.20 -6.23 26.31
C GLU A 600 5.74 -7.49 27.05
N LEU A 601 5.31 -8.52 26.33
CA LEU A 601 4.84 -9.76 26.94
C LEU A 601 5.65 -10.94 26.41
N ALA A 602 6.36 -11.64 27.28
CA ALA A 602 6.97 -12.92 26.95
C ALA A 602 6.10 -14.08 27.45
N ILE A 603 5.81 -15.05 26.58
CA ILE A 603 5.13 -16.31 26.91
C ILE A 603 6.13 -17.47 26.76
N CYS A 604 6.54 -18.07 27.88
CA CYS A 604 7.61 -19.06 27.89
C CYS A 604 7.12 -20.38 28.49
N GLY A 605 7.09 -21.45 27.70
CA GLY A 605 6.70 -22.79 28.17
C GLY A 605 6.03 -23.65 27.10
N GLY A 606 5.63 -24.87 27.48
CA GLY A 606 5.05 -25.85 26.56
C GLY A 606 3.77 -25.38 25.86
N SER A 607 2.94 -24.57 26.53
CA SER A 607 1.66 -24.05 26.00
C SER A 607 1.78 -22.64 25.40
N ALA A 608 3.00 -22.16 25.10
CA ALA A 608 3.20 -20.78 24.67
C ALA A 608 2.37 -20.37 23.44
N LEU A 609 2.26 -21.25 22.44
CA LEU A 609 1.48 -20.96 21.22
C LEU A 609 -0.04 -20.94 21.46
N GLU A 610 -0.54 -21.75 22.39
CA GLU A 610 -1.96 -21.74 22.76
C GLU A 610 -2.35 -20.38 23.36
N TYR A 611 -1.54 -19.88 24.31
CA TYR A 611 -1.78 -18.56 24.91
C TYR A 611 -1.51 -17.41 23.94
N CYS A 612 -0.55 -17.58 23.02
CA CYS A 612 -0.32 -16.65 21.92
C CYS A 612 -1.58 -16.47 21.06
N SER A 613 -2.24 -17.56 20.65
CA SER A 613 -3.51 -17.50 19.89
C SER A 613 -4.58 -16.70 20.65
N ARG A 614 -4.74 -16.98 21.94
CA ARG A 614 -5.72 -16.31 22.80
C ARG A 614 -5.46 -14.80 22.94
N ILE A 615 -4.20 -14.38 22.99
CA ILE A 615 -3.82 -12.96 23.02
C ILE A 615 -4.04 -12.32 21.65
N ASN A 616 -3.64 -13.00 20.57
CA ASN A 616 -3.78 -12.51 19.21
C ASN A 616 -5.25 -12.30 18.79
N ALA A 617 -6.19 -13.07 19.35
CA ALA A 617 -7.63 -12.89 19.14
C ALA A 617 -8.22 -11.62 19.78
N LEU A 618 -7.46 -10.95 20.66
CA LEU A 618 -7.81 -9.69 21.33
C LEU A 618 -7.10 -8.51 20.66
N TYR A 619 -7.66 -7.31 20.83
CA TYR A 619 -7.06 -6.08 20.33
C TYR A 619 -6.17 -5.45 21.40
N PHE A 620 -4.86 -5.72 21.30
CA PHE A 620 -3.82 -5.13 22.17
C PHE A 620 -2.73 -4.46 21.32
N PRO A 621 -3.01 -3.27 20.75
CA PRO A 621 -2.11 -2.60 19.80
C PRO A 621 -0.83 -2.04 20.45
N ASN A 622 -0.74 -2.09 21.78
CA ASN A 622 0.35 -1.60 22.62
C ASN A 622 1.19 -2.73 23.22
N VAL A 623 1.06 -3.97 22.73
CA VAL A 623 1.78 -5.14 23.25
C VAL A 623 2.76 -5.66 22.19
N VAL A 624 4.05 -5.64 22.53
CA VAL A 624 5.08 -6.39 21.79
C VAL A 624 5.11 -7.82 22.33
N LEU A 625 4.82 -8.81 21.48
CA LEU A 625 4.66 -10.20 21.89
C LEU A 625 5.89 -11.04 21.56
N ALA A 626 6.46 -11.68 22.57
CA ALA A 626 7.53 -12.66 22.42
C ALA A 626 7.11 -14.00 23.02
N GLY A 627 7.72 -15.08 22.56
CA GLY A 627 7.51 -16.36 23.22
C GLY A 627 8.45 -17.44 22.75
N THR A 628 8.49 -18.51 23.53
CA THR A 628 9.31 -19.68 23.22
C THR A 628 8.76 -20.95 23.86
N LYS A 629 8.94 -22.07 23.17
CA LYS A 629 8.64 -23.42 23.64
C LYS A 629 9.89 -24.16 24.17
N LYS A 630 11.05 -23.52 24.14
CA LYS A 630 12.35 -24.10 24.53
C LYS A 630 13.29 -23.02 25.07
N VAL A 631 14.46 -23.42 25.55
CA VAL A 631 15.52 -22.46 25.89
C VAL A 631 15.83 -21.59 24.66
N SER A 632 15.76 -20.28 24.86
CA SER A 632 15.92 -19.27 23.82
C SER A 632 17.23 -18.51 24.00
N ASN A 633 17.88 -18.20 22.87
CA ASN A 633 19.04 -17.32 22.83
C ASN A 633 18.66 -15.88 22.47
N LEU A 634 17.39 -15.62 22.15
CA LEU A 634 16.89 -14.27 21.92
C LEU A 634 17.09 -13.44 23.20
N PRO A 635 17.78 -12.29 23.16
CA PRO A 635 18.08 -11.50 24.35
C PRO A 635 16.89 -11.28 25.27
N PHE A 636 15.75 -10.85 24.70
CA PHE A 636 14.52 -10.62 25.47
C PHE A 636 13.94 -11.87 26.16
N LEU A 637 14.23 -13.08 25.67
CA LEU A 637 13.72 -14.35 26.25
C LEU A 637 14.76 -15.10 27.06
N LYS A 638 15.99 -14.58 27.13
CA LYS A 638 17.11 -15.26 27.77
C LYS A 638 16.80 -15.55 29.24
N ASN A 639 17.02 -16.80 29.65
CA ASN A 639 16.78 -17.30 31.01
C ASN A 639 15.30 -17.21 31.49
N ARG A 640 14.32 -17.12 30.58
CA ARG A 640 12.88 -17.07 30.92
C ARG A 640 12.13 -18.39 30.70
N PHE A 641 12.76 -19.38 30.08
CA PHE A 641 12.12 -20.67 29.80
C PHE A 641 12.07 -21.58 31.04
N ASN A 642 10.93 -22.20 31.29
CA ASN A 642 10.71 -23.21 32.30
C ASN A 642 10.10 -24.47 31.64
N GLU A 643 10.66 -25.64 31.93
CA GLU A 643 10.21 -26.92 31.35
C GLU A 643 8.88 -27.41 31.95
N ASN A 644 8.58 -27.05 33.21
CA ASN A 644 7.48 -27.63 33.97
C ASN A 644 6.18 -26.82 33.90
N GLU A 645 6.25 -25.54 33.53
CA GLU A 645 5.10 -24.65 33.51
C GLU A 645 5.24 -23.56 32.44
N THR A 646 4.11 -22.99 32.00
CA THR A 646 4.12 -21.81 31.13
C THR A 646 4.05 -20.55 31.97
N LEU A 647 5.05 -19.69 31.80
CA LEU A 647 5.19 -18.43 32.52
C LEU A 647 5.02 -17.23 31.59
N PHE A 648 4.38 -16.21 32.12
CA PHE A 648 4.18 -14.92 31.48
C PHE A 648 5.07 -13.87 32.15
N TYR A 649 5.83 -13.13 31.34
CA TYR A 649 6.66 -12.02 31.80
C TYR A 649 6.12 -10.74 31.18
N LEU A 650 5.39 -9.97 31.98
CA LEU A 650 4.87 -8.67 31.58
C LEU A 650 5.89 -7.60 31.94
N CYS A 651 6.40 -6.91 30.93
CA CYS A 651 7.42 -5.88 31.07
C CYS A 651 6.92 -4.53 30.53
N LYS A 652 7.54 -3.47 31.04
CA LYS A 652 7.36 -2.09 30.60
C LYS A 652 8.72 -1.43 30.56
N ASN A 653 9.08 -0.86 29.40
CA ASN A 653 10.39 -0.22 29.17
C ASN A 653 11.53 -1.14 29.63
N LYS A 654 11.54 -2.38 29.13
CA LYS A 654 12.56 -3.42 29.43
C LYS A 654 12.64 -3.84 30.91
N THR A 655 11.72 -3.38 31.77
CA THR A 655 11.64 -3.78 33.19
C THR A 655 10.43 -4.69 33.39
N CYS A 656 10.67 -5.92 33.86
CA CYS A 656 9.64 -6.94 34.02
C CYS A 656 9.11 -7.02 35.45
N GLN A 657 7.81 -7.33 35.59
CA GLN A 657 7.22 -7.78 36.84
C GLN A 657 7.69 -9.21 37.17
N ALA A 658 7.35 -9.70 38.37
CA ALA A 658 7.55 -11.11 38.68
C ALA A 658 6.77 -12.00 37.70
N PRO A 659 7.33 -13.13 37.23
CA PRO A 659 6.62 -14.01 36.31
C PRO A 659 5.35 -14.56 36.96
N SER A 660 4.27 -14.64 36.18
CA SER A 660 3.00 -15.24 36.60
C SER A 660 2.70 -16.45 35.73
N SER A 661 2.08 -17.48 36.30
CA SER A 661 1.44 -18.59 35.57
C SER A 661 -0.06 -18.36 35.38
N ASN A 662 -0.61 -17.25 35.89
CA ASN A 662 -2.02 -16.91 35.81
C ASN A 662 -2.32 -16.04 34.58
N PHE A 663 -2.83 -16.66 33.53
CA PHE A 663 -3.21 -15.94 32.30
C PHE A 663 -4.25 -14.84 32.52
N GLN A 664 -5.20 -15.04 33.44
CA GLN A 664 -6.26 -14.06 33.66
C GLN A 664 -5.72 -12.77 34.29
N GLU A 665 -4.75 -12.90 35.20
CA GLU A 665 -4.02 -11.77 35.78
C GLU A 665 -3.31 -10.95 34.69
N ILE A 666 -2.64 -11.64 33.76
CA ILE A 666 -1.94 -10.99 32.64
C ILE A 666 -2.91 -10.20 31.77
N ILE A 667 -4.05 -10.79 31.39
CA ILE A 667 -5.07 -10.09 30.60
C ILE A 667 -5.59 -8.85 31.33
N THR A 668 -5.87 -8.95 32.63
CA THR A 668 -6.32 -7.79 33.42
C THR A 668 -5.28 -6.68 33.49
N ASN A 669 -3.98 -6.99 33.46
CA ASN A 669 -2.90 -6.00 33.48
C ASN A 669 -2.59 -5.38 32.09
N LEU A 670 -3.14 -5.95 31.01
CA LEU A 670 -2.99 -5.46 29.64
C LEU A 670 -4.11 -4.50 29.20
N ILE A 671 -5.30 -4.63 29.81
CA ILE A 671 -6.44 -3.71 29.66
C ILE A 671 -6.14 -2.43 30.44
#